data_AF-A0AAA9SKM6-F1
#
_entry.id   AF-A0AAA9SKM6-F1
#
_cell.length_a   1.000
_cell.length_b   1.000
_cell.length_c   1.000
_cell.angle_alpha   90.00
_cell.angle_beta   90.00
_cell.angle_gamma   90.00
#
_symmetry.space_group_name_H-M   'P 1'
#
loop_
_entity.id
_entity.type
_entity.pdbx_description
1 polymer ?
#
loop_
_entity_poly.entity_id
_entity_poly.type
_entity_poly.pdbx_seq_one_letter_code
_entity_poly.pdbx_strand_id
1 'polypeptide(L)'
;LHLGPEESGSGRYGPHYATDTEAGEDDDTFEDDLDLDISFEEVKPLPAIKEGNKKFFVESKMAPRPNPMTVSRLVPPTPASLPTTAVAPQPTPVDRKGKHGVAVMPRLFDTSCDETVCSADSFCVSDYTWGGSRCHCNLGKGGESCSEDIVIQYPQFFGHSYVTFEPLKNSYQAFQITLEFRAEAEDGLLLYCGENEHGRGDFMSLAVIRRSLQFRFNCGTGVAIIVSETKIKLGGWHTVTLYRDGLNGLLQLNNGTPVTGQSQGQYSKITFRTPLYLGGAPSAYWLVRATGTNRGFQGCVQALTVNGKRLDLRPWPLGKVLSGADVGECSSGICDEASCINGGTCMASKADSYICLCPLGFRGRHCEDAFTLTIPQFKESLRSYAATPWPLEPRHYLSFMEFEVTFRPDSEDGVLLYSYDTGSKDFLSINMAGGHVEFRFDCGSGTGVLRSEEPLTLGHWHELRVSRTAKNGILQVDKQKAVEGMAEGGFTQIKCNSDIFIGGVPNYDDVKKNSGILKPFSGSIQKIILNDRTIHVKHDFTWGVNVENAAHPCVGSPCAHGGSCRPRKEGYECDCPLGFEGLHCQKAITEAIEIPQFIGRSYLTYDNPDILKRVSGSRSNAFMRFKTTAKDGLLLWRGDSPMRPNSDFISLGLRDGALVFSYNLGSGVASIMVNGSFNDGRWHRVKAVRDGQSGKITVDDYGARTGKSPGMMRQLNINGALYVGGMKEIALHTNRQYMRGLVGCISHFTLSTDYHISLVEDAVDGKNINTCGAK
;
A
#
# COMPACT_ATOMS: atom_id res chain seq x y z
N LEU A 1 -66.36 9.96 -6.89
CA LEU A 1 -66.73 11.35 -6.59
C LEU A 1 -65.72 12.26 -7.29
N HIS A 2 -66.20 12.90 -8.38
CA HIS A 2 -65.77 14.13 -9.08
C HIS A 2 -64.69 15.04 -8.43
N LEU A 3 -63.79 15.77 -9.11
CA LEU A 3 -63.68 16.34 -10.49
C LEU A 3 -62.19 16.69 -10.81
N GLY A 4 -61.80 16.72 -12.10
CA GLY A 4 -60.56 17.36 -12.63
C GLY A 4 -60.79 18.85 -13.00
N PRO A 5 -60.19 19.43 -14.08
CA PRO A 5 -59.15 18.95 -15.02
C PRO A 5 -58.13 20.04 -15.50
N GLU A 6 -57.15 19.68 -16.36
CA GLU A 6 -57.02 20.09 -17.79
C GLU A 6 -55.59 20.06 -18.39
N GLU A 7 -55.47 19.16 -19.38
CA GLU A 7 -54.94 19.33 -20.75
C GLU A 7 -53.46 19.67 -21.04
N SER A 8 -52.83 19.26 -22.15
CA SER A 8 -53.00 18.25 -23.23
C SER A 8 -51.87 18.55 -24.24
N GLY A 9 -51.37 17.57 -25.00
CA GLY A 9 -50.75 17.86 -26.31
C GLY A 9 -49.51 17.05 -26.71
N SER A 10 -49.76 15.98 -27.45
CA SER A 10 -48.83 14.99 -28.02
C SER A 10 -48.19 15.37 -29.37
N GLY A 11 -47.10 14.70 -29.76
CA GLY A 11 -46.74 14.54 -31.17
C GLY A 11 -45.45 13.74 -31.44
N ARG A 12 -45.59 12.46 -31.77
CA ARG A 12 -44.57 11.62 -32.46
C ARG A 12 -44.73 11.78 -33.97
N TYR A 13 -43.64 11.74 -34.76
CA TYR A 13 -43.50 10.90 -35.97
C TYR A 13 -42.06 10.96 -36.53
N GLY A 14 -41.62 9.83 -37.10
CA GLY A 14 -40.26 9.51 -37.52
C GLY A 14 -39.83 10.00 -38.93
N PRO A 15 -38.71 9.44 -39.45
CA PRO A 15 -37.78 10.11 -40.39
C PRO A 15 -37.90 9.63 -41.85
N HIS A 16 -37.21 10.30 -42.79
CA HIS A 16 -36.48 9.76 -43.95
C HIS A 16 -36.07 10.87 -44.94
N TYR A 17 -34.79 10.96 -45.33
CA TYR A 17 -34.24 10.82 -46.70
C TYR A 17 -32.81 11.40 -46.85
N ALA A 18 -32.00 10.69 -47.66
CA ALA A 18 -30.73 11.07 -48.27
C ALA A 18 -30.94 12.20 -49.33
N THR A 19 -29.97 12.92 -49.90
CA THR A 19 -28.68 12.58 -50.56
C THR A 19 -27.97 13.90 -50.94
N ASP A 20 -26.64 13.84 -50.99
CA ASP A 20 -25.70 14.41 -51.96
C ASP A 20 -25.54 15.92 -52.29
N THR A 21 -24.24 16.24 -52.37
CA THR A 21 -23.49 17.05 -53.35
C THR A 21 -23.36 18.58 -53.24
N GLU A 22 -22.08 18.94 -53.13
CA GLU A 22 -21.31 19.93 -53.92
C GLU A 22 -21.22 21.41 -53.50
N ALA A 23 -19.94 21.77 -53.35
CA ALA A 23 -19.25 22.96 -53.86
C ALA A 23 -19.56 24.34 -53.26
N GLY A 24 -18.49 24.95 -52.75
CA GLY A 24 -18.37 26.36 -52.43
C GLY A 24 -16.89 26.65 -52.20
N GLU A 25 -16.19 27.03 -53.27
CA GLU A 25 -14.95 27.79 -53.22
C GLU A 25 -15.23 29.12 -52.50
N ASP A 26 -14.28 29.59 -51.70
CA ASP A 26 -13.89 31.01 -51.73
C ASP A 26 -12.48 31.15 -51.15
N ASP A 27 -11.70 31.87 -51.96
CA ASP A 27 -10.32 32.30 -51.83
C ASP A 27 -10.22 33.43 -50.78
N ASP A 28 -9.10 33.51 -50.07
CA ASP A 28 -8.53 34.80 -49.67
C ASP A 28 -7.05 34.62 -49.35
N THR A 29 -6.25 35.08 -50.31
CA THR A 29 -4.81 35.30 -50.28
C THR A 29 -4.49 36.51 -49.41
N PHE A 30 -3.33 36.56 -48.76
CA PHE A 30 -2.39 37.70 -48.84
C PHE A 30 -1.03 37.34 -48.21
N GLU A 31 -0.01 37.79 -48.91
CA GLU A 31 1.44 37.57 -48.78
C GLU A 31 2.07 38.37 -47.62
N ASP A 32 3.26 37.94 -47.16
CA ASP A 32 4.47 38.78 -47.17
C ASP A 32 5.71 38.01 -46.65
N ASP A 33 6.60 37.69 -47.59
CA ASP A 33 8.06 37.92 -47.64
C ASP A 33 9.03 37.73 -46.45
N LEU A 34 9.93 36.77 -46.69
CA LEU A 34 11.41 36.85 -46.78
C LEU A 34 12.30 37.17 -45.55
N ASP A 35 13.05 36.12 -45.20
CA ASP A 35 14.51 35.99 -45.03
C ASP A 35 15.32 36.93 -44.12
N LEU A 36 16.09 36.28 -43.22
CA LEU A 36 17.51 36.62 -42.97
C LEU A 36 18.26 35.46 -42.29
N ASP A 37 19.21 34.90 -43.04
CA ASP A 37 20.25 33.96 -42.64
C ASP A 37 21.26 34.59 -41.66
N ILE A 38 21.70 33.83 -40.64
CA ILE A 38 23.00 34.01 -39.98
C ILE A 38 23.63 32.63 -39.70
N SER A 39 24.74 32.36 -40.36
CA SER A 39 25.64 31.21 -40.20
C SER A 39 26.69 31.45 -39.11
N PHE A 40 27.12 30.41 -38.38
CA PHE A 40 28.47 30.32 -37.79
C PHE A 40 29.06 28.89 -37.81
N GLU A 41 30.12 28.77 -38.62
CA GLU A 41 31.36 27.97 -38.58
C GLU A 41 31.41 26.49 -38.13
N GLU A 42 31.83 25.68 -39.10
CA GLU A 42 32.45 24.35 -38.96
C GLU A 42 33.92 24.45 -38.52
N VAL A 43 34.35 23.52 -37.66
CA VAL A 43 35.77 23.24 -37.39
C VAL A 43 36.13 21.84 -37.90
N LYS A 44 37.10 21.78 -38.81
CA LYS A 44 37.70 20.56 -39.40
C LYS A 44 38.50 19.73 -38.39
N PRO A 45 38.53 18.39 -38.52
CA PRO A 45 39.50 17.53 -37.83
C PRO A 45 40.74 17.23 -38.70
N LEU A 46 41.88 16.96 -38.04
CA LEU A 46 43.15 16.48 -38.62
C LEU A 46 43.73 15.36 -37.72
N PRO A 47 44.67 14.49 -38.19
CA PRO A 47 44.37 13.06 -38.38
C PRO A 47 45.20 12.07 -37.53
N ALA A 48 44.96 10.78 -37.80
CA ALA A 48 45.39 9.57 -37.11
C ALA A 48 46.91 9.31 -36.99
N ILE A 49 47.27 8.52 -35.97
CA ILE A 49 48.53 7.78 -35.85
C ILE A 49 48.21 6.30 -35.58
N LYS A 50 48.94 5.42 -36.29
CA LYS A 50 48.86 3.95 -36.32
C LYS A 50 49.65 3.28 -35.18
N GLU A 51 49.35 1.98 -35.06
CA GLU A 51 50.20 0.84 -34.61
C GLU A 51 50.05 0.33 -33.17
N GLY A 52 49.96 -1.02 -33.07
CA GLY A 52 50.52 -1.74 -31.93
C GLY A 52 49.69 -2.90 -31.39
N ASN A 53 49.72 -4.05 -32.08
CA ASN A 53 49.22 -5.34 -31.59
C ASN A 53 50.12 -5.87 -30.44
N LYS A 54 49.57 -6.35 -29.32
CA LYS A 54 50.08 -7.50 -28.52
C LYS A 54 49.23 -7.78 -27.26
N LYS A 55 48.70 -9.01 -27.20
CA LYS A 55 48.29 -9.70 -25.97
C LYS A 55 49.51 -9.95 -25.09
N PHE A 56 49.40 -9.78 -23.76
CA PHE A 56 49.91 -10.72 -22.76
C PHE A 56 49.27 -10.46 -21.39
N PHE A 57 48.96 -11.56 -20.71
CA PHE A 57 48.47 -11.67 -19.33
C PHE A 57 49.41 -11.01 -18.31
N VAL A 58 48.86 -10.58 -17.16
CA VAL A 58 49.38 -10.86 -15.80
C VAL A 58 48.38 -10.37 -14.75
N GLU A 59 48.10 -11.23 -13.76
CA GLU A 59 47.38 -10.95 -12.52
C GLU A 59 48.03 -9.82 -11.71
N SER A 60 47.22 -9.04 -11.00
CA SER A 60 47.72 -8.24 -9.86
C SER A 60 46.69 -8.15 -8.74
N LYS A 61 47.02 -8.79 -7.61
CA LYS A 61 46.53 -8.41 -6.28
C LYS A 61 47.02 -7.00 -5.95
N MET A 62 46.17 -6.14 -5.39
CA MET A 62 46.66 -5.12 -4.45
C MET A 62 45.56 -4.55 -3.53
N ALA A 63 45.95 -4.41 -2.26
CA ALA A 63 45.23 -3.80 -1.16
C ALA A 63 45.28 -2.24 -1.22
N PRO A 64 44.50 -1.52 -0.40
CA PRO A 64 44.14 -0.12 -0.62
C PRO A 64 45.05 0.87 0.12
N ARG A 65 45.18 2.10 -0.41
CA ARG A 65 45.66 3.35 0.26
C ARG A 65 45.66 4.53 -0.74
N PRO A 66 45.76 5.80 -0.33
CA PRO A 66 44.77 6.64 0.37
C PRO A 66 44.46 7.94 -0.40
N ASN A 67 43.36 8.64 -0.06
CA ASN A 67 43.03 9.96 -0.63
C ASN A 67 43.81 11.10 0.05
N PRO A 68 44.25 12.13 -0.70
CA PRO A 68 44.60 13.43 -0.15
C PRO A 68 43.48 14.47 -0.34
N MET A 69 43.20 15.23 0.72
CA MET A 69 42.46 16.49 0.69
C MET A 69 43.30 17.62 0.07
N THR A 70 42.68 18.65 -0.54
CA THR A 70 42.66 20.06 -0.06
C THR A 70 41.78 20.98 -0.95
N VAL A 71 40.69 21.47 -0.36
CA VAL A 71 40.02 22.80 -0.35
C VAL A 71 40.14 23.81 -1.53
N SER A 72 38.99 24.29 -2.03
CA SER A 72 38.71 25.74 -2.22
C SER A 72 37.21 26.09 -2.20
N ARG A 73 36.92 27.24 -1.58
CA ARG A 73 35.62 27.88 -1.25
C ARG A 73 34.82 28.35 -2.47
N LEU A 74 33.48 28.34 -2.37
CA LEU A 74 32.59 29.47 -2.72
C LEU A 74 31.18 29.26 -2.09
N VAL A 75 30.49 30.38 -1.88
CA VAL A 75 29.39 30.66 -0.90
C VAL A 75 27.98 30.32 -1.44
N PRO A 76 27.00 29.95 -0.59
CA PRO A 76 25.57 29.94 -0.92
C PRO A 76 24.77 31.12 -0.31
N PRO A 77 23.56 31.43 -0.84
CA PRO A 77 22.82 32.67 -0.58
C PRO A 77 21.94 32.63 0.68
N THR A 78 21.66 33.83 1.18
CA THR A 78 20.89 34.23 2.36
C THR A 78 19.37 33.98 2.21
N PRO A 79 18.68 33.56 3.30
CA PRO A 79 17.25 33.82 3.49
C PRO A 79 16.99 34.92 4.53
N ALA A 80 15.89 35.64 4.33
CA ALA A 80 15.46 36.82 5.07
C ALA A 80 15.06 36.53 6.54
N SER A 81 15.27 37.55 7.37
CA SER A 81 15.03 37.62 8.81
C SER A 81 13.61 38.07 9.19
N LEU A 82 13.06 37.48 10.27
CA LEU A 82 12.03 38.05 11.15
C LEU A 82 12.46 37.85 12.63
N PRO A 83 11.99 38.65 13.59
CA PRO A 83 12.82 39.13 14.70
C PRO A 83 12.79 38.29 15.98
N THR A 84 13.94 38.36 16.65
CA THR A 84 14.30 37.87 17.98
C THR A 84 13.40 38.36 19.13
N THR A 85 13.01 37.43 20.00
CA THR A 85 12.80 37.68 21.43
C THR A 85 13.78 36.83 22.24
N ALA A 86 14.40 37.45 23.24
CA ALA A 86 15.58 36.96 23.96
C ALA A 86 15.26 35.77 24.88
N VAL A 87 16.10 34.74 24.82
CA VAL A 87 16.09 33.58 25.74
C VAL A 87 17.11 33.83 26.86
N ALA A 88 16.68 33.65 28.11
CA ALA A 88 17.50 33.71 29.33
C ALA A 88 18.40 32.46 29.48
N PRO A 89 19.52 32.54 30.23
CA PRO A 89 20.56 31.50 30.20
C PRO A 89 20.18 30.24 31.02
N GLN A 90 20.53 29.08 30.47
CA GLN A 90 20.43 27.76 31.13
C GLN A 90 21.43 27.62 32.30
N PRO A 91 21.08 26.89 33.39
CA PRO A 91 22.05 26.39 34.35
C PRO A 91 22.55 24.97 34.01
N THR A 92 23.83 24.75 34.28
CA THR A 92 24.61 23.51 34.10
C THR A 92 24.15 22.33 34.97
N PRO A 93 24.38 21.07 34.56
CA PRO A 93 23.91 19.88 35.28
C PRO A 93 24.87 19.43 36.39
N VAL A 94 24.30 19.06 37.54
CA VAL A 94 25.02 18.40 38.65
C VAL A 94 24.71 16.90 38.64
N ASP A 95 25.78 16.12 38.64
CA ASP A 95 25.86 14.67 38.58
C ASP A 95 25.47 13.99 39.91
N ARG A 96 24.61 12.95 39.90
CA ARG A 96 24.48 11.97 41.00
C ARG A 96 24.05 10.57 40.54
N LYS A 97 24.96 9.60 40.75
CA LYS A 97 24.73 8.15 40.80
C LYS A 97 24.04 7.73 42.13
N GLY A 98 23.18 6.71 42.07
CA GLY A 98 22.96 5.78 43.21
C GLY A 98 21.55 5.19 43.41
N LYS A 99 21.42 3.89 43.08
CA LYS A 99 20.50 2.81 43.52
C LYS A 99 19.40 3.06 44.59
N HIS A 100 18.25 2.42 44.33
CA HIS A 100 17.18 2.00 45.27
C HIS A 100 16.76 3.03 46.34
N GLY A 101 15.85 3.91 45.96
CA GLY A 101 15.04 4.71 46.87
C GLY A 101 13.92 5.36 46.06
N VAL A 102 12.69 5.25 46.54
CA VAL A 102 11.57 6.07 46.05
C VAL A 102 12.03 7.53 46.10
N ALA A 103 12.07 8.21 44.96
CA ALA A 103 12.47 9.60 44.89
C ALA A 103 11.46 10.45 45.66
N VAL A 104 11.82 10.87 46.87
CA VAL A 104 11.10 11.91 47.60
C VAL A 104 11.65 13.25 47.10
N MET A 105 10.90 13.88 46.19
CA MET A 105 11.15 15.27 45.77
C MET A 105 10.73 16.25 46.89
N PRO A 106 11.41 17.41 47.03
CA PRO A 106 11.08 18.39 48.06
C PRO A 106 9.70 19.00 47.79
N ARG A 107 8.86 18.99 48.82
CA ARG A 107 7.42 19.30 48.78
C ARG A 107 7.17 20.77 48.48
N LEU A 108 6.48 21.03 47.36
CA LEU A 108 5.70 22.25 47.12
C LEU A 108 4.20 21.89 47.21
N PHE A 109 3.76 21.28 48.33
CA PHE A 109 2.41 20.69 48.48
C PHE A 109 1.59 21.33 49.61
N ASP A 110 1.65 22.65 49.77
CA ASP A 110 0.87 23.32 50.84
C ASP A 110 0.30 24.69 50.42
N THR A 111 0.21 24.96 49.12
CA THR A 111 -0.40 26.17 48.57
C THR A 111 -1.92 25.98 48.45
N SER A 112 -2.68 27.04 48.74
CA SER A 112 -4.14 27.05 48.53
C SER A 112 -4.47 27.34 47.06
N CYS A 113 -5.75 27.20 46.69
CA CYS A 113 -6.21 27.59 45.35
C CYS A 113 -6.12 29.09 45.07
N ASP A 114 -5.89 29.91 46.08
CA ASP A 114 -5.68 31.35 45.89
C ASP A 114 -4.30 31.64 45.30
N GLU A 115 -3.34 30.73 45.51
CA GLU A 115 -1.95 30.86 45.04
C GLU A 115 -1.66 29.96 43.83
N THR A 116 -2.47 28.93 43.61
CA THR A 116 -2.26 27.96 42.53
C THR A 116 -2.78 28.50 41.21
N VAL A 117 -1.88 28.63 40.23
CA VAL A 117 -2.22 29.14 38.90
C VAL A 117 -2.46 27.97 37.94
N CYS A 118 -3.69 27.88 37.44
CA CYS A 118 -4.09 26.93 36.43
C CYS A 118 -4.25 27.61 35.06
N SER A 119 -4.12 26.83 33.98
CA SER A 119 -4.41 27.30 32.61
C SER A 119 -5.85 27.85 32.49
N ALA A 120 -6.08 28.74 31.51
CA ALA A 120 -7.32 29.52 31.38
C ALA A 120 -8.60 28.67 31.29
N ASP A 121 -8.52 27.44 30.78
CA ASP A 121 -9.65 26.51 30.64
C ASP A 121 -9.77 25.51 31.80
N SER A 122 -8.95 25.65 32.85
CA SER A 122 -8.92 24.77 34.02
C SER A 122 -9.22 25.54 35.30
N PHE A 123 -9.64 24.83 36.34
CA PHE A 123 -9.91 25.43 37.64
C PHE A 123 -9.13 24.74 38.75
N CYS A 124 -8.80 25.48 39.79
CA CYS A 124 -8.12 24.92 40.95
C CYS A 124 -9.11 24.20 41.87
N VAL A 125 -8.71 23.04 42.39
CA VAL A 125 -9.42 22.29 43.43
C VAL A 125 -8.50 21.97 44.61
N SER A 126 -9.02 22.07 45.83
CA SER A 126 -8.30 21.66 47.02
C SER A 126 -8.07 20.15 47.04
N ASP A 127 -6.84 19.72 47.31
CA ASP A 127 -6.49 18.30 47.41
C ASP A 127 -6.61 17.83 48.86
N TYR A 128 -7.79 17.34 49.24
CA TYR A 128 -8.03 16.82 50.59
C TYR A 128 -7.34 15.48 50.87
N THR A 129 -6.81 14.81 49.83
CA THR A 129 -6.15 13.51 49.97
C THR A 129 -4.66 13.64 50.31
N TRP A 130 -3.99 14.66 49.79
CA TRP A 130 -2.56 14.88 50.00
C TRP A 130 -2.19 16.23 50.63
N GLY A 131 -3.14 17.15 50.77
CA GLY A 131 -2.91 18.52 51.22
C GLY A 131 -2.62 19.49 50.07
N GLY A 132 -2.92 20.78 50.26
CA GLY A 132 -2.75 21.83 49.25
C GLY A 132 -3.87 21.91 48.20
N SER A 133 -3.49 22.22 46.96
CA SER A 133 -4.42 22.29 45.82
C SER A 133 -3.79 21.81 44.52
N ARG A 134 -4.64 21.45 43.56
CA ARG A 134 -4.27 20.99 42.23
C ARG A 134 -5.14 21.63 41.16
N CYS A 135 -4.64 21.67 39.93
CA CYS A 135 -5.46 22.07 38.79
C CYS A 135 -6.29 20.89 38.27
N HIS A 136 -7.57 21.14 38.01
CA HIS A 136 -8.48 20.21 37.36
C HIS A 136 -8.37 20.37 35.85
N CYS A 137 -7.70 19.42 35.20
CA CYS A 137 -7.36 19.49 33.79
C CYS A 137 -8.47 18.90 32.94
N ASN A 138 -8.94 19.67 31.95
CA ASN A 138 -9.83 19.14 30.92
C ASN A 138 -9.15 18.01 30.14
N LEU A 139 -9.97 17.13 29.56
CA LEU A 139 -9.49 16.04 28.70
C LEU A 139 -8.50 16.51 27.62
N GLY A 140 -7.34 15.87 27.56
CA GLY A 140 -6.26 16.23 26.63
C GLY A 140 -5.28 17.27 27.16
N LYS A 141 -5.49 17.77 28.39
CA LYS A 141 -4.53 18.62 29.11
C LYS A 141 -3.96 17.90 30.32
N GLY A 142 -2.72 18.24 30.68
CA GLY A 142 -2.11 17.82 31.94
C GLY A 142 -0.89 18.65 32.33
N GLY A 143 -0.05 18.06 33.18
CA GLY A 143 0.97 18.78 33.94
C GLY A 143 0.37 19.47 35.17
N GLU A 144 1.23 19.99 36.05
CA GLU A 144 0.80 20.59 37.34
C GLU A 144 -0.16 21.78 37.17
N SER A 145 0.00 22.54 36.07
CA SER A 145 -0.80 23.72 35.71
C SER A 145 -1.80 23.50 34.58
N CYS A 146 -2.01 22.26 34.10
CA CYS A 146 -2.86 21.94 32.94
C CYS A 146 -2.47 22.64 31.62
N SER A 147 -1.19 22.98 31.46
CA SER A 147 -0.67 23.68 30.28
C SER A 147 -0.14 22.75 29.18
N GLU A 148 0.11 21.49 29.50
CA GLU A 148 0.68 20.51 28.57
C GLU A 148 -0.43 19.81 27.77
N ASP A 149 -0.23 19.66 26.46
CA ASP A 149 -1.11 18.85 25.62
C ASP A 149 -0.75 17.36 25.73
N ILE A 150 -1.74 16.52 26.03
CA ILE A 150 -1.59 15.08 26.18
C ILE A 150 -2.38 14.36 25.09
N VAL A 151 -1.68 13.56 24.29
CA VAL A 151 -2.31 12.64 23.33
C VAL A 151 -2.68 11.35 24.06
N ILE A 152 -3.97 11.18 24.34
CA ILE A 152 -4.48 10.02 25.06
C ILE A 152 -4.93 8.94 24.06
N GLN A 153 -4.21 7.82 24.02
CA GLN A 153 -4.54 6.56 23.36
C GLN A 153 -5.06 5.49 24.34
N TYR A 154 -4.48 5.41 25.55
CA TYR A 154 -4.89 4.52 26.62
C TYR A 154 -5.05 5.31 27.92
N PRO A 155 -6.29 5.63 28.34
CA PRO A 155 -6.50 6.54 29.47
C PRO A 155 -5.98 5.98 30.80
N GLN A 156 -5.20 6.81 31.48
CA GLN A 156 -4.75 6.64 32.87
C GLN A 156 -5.66 7.43 33.81
N PHE A 157 -6.08 6.80 34.89
CA PHE A 157 -6.92 7.41 35.92
C PHE A 157 -6.17 7.47 37.26
N PHE A 158 -6.34 8.58 37.98
CA PHE A 158 -5.63 8.90 39.23
C PHE A 158 -6.56 8.88 40.47
N GLY A 159 -7.69 8.18 40.40
CA GLY A 159 -8.65 8.07 41.52
C GLY A 159 -9.64 9.23 41.67
N HIS A 160 -9.41 10.34 40.97
CA HIS A 160 -10.33 11.48 40.84
C HIS A 160 -10.67 11.79 39.37
N SER A 161 -10.02 11.09 38.45
CA SER A 161 -10.17 11.23 37.00
C SER A 161 -11.45 10.56 36.50
N TYR A 162 -11.97 11.01 35.37
CA TYR A 162 -13.05 10.32 34.66
C TYR A 162 -13.08 10.70 33.18
N VAL A 163 -13.68 9.83 32.37
CA VAL A 163 -14.10 10.15 30.99
C VAL A 163 -15.56 9.79 30.77
N THR A 164 -16.17 10.42 29.77
CA THR A 164 -17.58 10.21 29.44
C THR A 164 -17.77 9.77 27.99
N PHE A 165 -18.65 8.79 27.77
CA PHE A 165 -19.19 8.42 26.46
C PHE A 165 -20.67 8.78 26.36
N GLU A 166 -21.25 8.65 25.17
CA GLU A 166 -22.71 8.72 25.01
C GLU A 166 -23.42 7.76 25.98
N PRO A 167 -24.61 8.11 26.48
CA PRO A 167 -25.44 7.21 27.26
C PRO A 167 -25.65 5.87 26.54
N LEU A 168 -25.80 4.79 27.32
CA LEU A 168 -26.09 3.44 26.81
C LEU A 168 -27.50 3.34 26.21
N LYS A 169 -27.70 3.95 25.04
CA LYS A 169 -28.96 3.93 24.28
C LYS A 169 -29.28 2.49 23.84
N ASN A 170 -30.56 2.18 23.73
CA ASN A 170 -31.07 0.86 23.30
C ASN A 170 -30.62 -0.34 24.15
N SER A 171 -30.10 -0.09 25.36
CA SER A 171 -29.59 -1.11 26.28
C SER A 171 -30.59 -1.43 27.42
N TYR A 172 -31.88 -1.11 27.22
CA TYR A 172 -32.90 -1.19 28.27
C TYR A 172 -33.31 -2.62 28.64
N GLN A 173 -33.20 -3.57 27.69
CA GLN A 173 -33.55 -4.98 27.92
C GLN A 173 -32.30 -5.82 28.18
N ALA A 174 -31.26 -5.67 27.35
CA ALA A 174 -30.02 -6.39 27.52
C ALA A 174 -28.82 -5.54 27.11
N PHE A 175 -27.69 -5.81 27.74
CA PHE A 175 -26.39 -5.27 27.32
C PHE A 175 -25.25 -6.22 27.71
N GLN A 176 -24.16 -6.13 26.97
CA GLN A 176 -22.89 -6.76 27.29
C GLN A 176 -21.78 -5.70 27.28
N ILE A 177 -20.98 -5.65 28.33
CA ILE A 177 -19.83 -4.75 28.42
C ILE A 177 -18.60 -5.58 28.73
N THR A 178 -17.53 -5.41 27.98
CA THR A 178 -16.21 -6.00 28.28
C THR A 178 -15.20 -4.90 28.47
N LEU A 179 -14.46 -4.95 29.58
CA LEU A 179 -13.47 -3.95 29.96
C LEU A 179 -12.13 -4.64 30.25
N GLU A 180 -11.05 -4.07 29.71
CA GLU A 180 -9.69 -4.50 30.02
C GLU A 180 -8.96 -3.39 30.78
N PHE A 181 -8.57 -3.68 32.02
CA PHE A 181 -8.04 -2.69 32.96
C PHE A 181 -6.89 -3.24 33.82
N ARG A 182 -6.04 -2.35 34.31
CA ARG A 182 -4.97 -2.62 35.28
C ARG A 182 -5.17 -1.71 36.48
N ALA A 183 -5.56 -2.26 37.62
CA ALA A 183 -5.82 -1.49 38.84
C ALA A 183 -4.54 -1.28 39.66
N GLU A 184 -4.37 -0.09 40.22
CA GLU A 184 -3.25 0.25 41.12
C GLU A 184 -3.73 0.44 42.57
N ALA A 185 -5.04 0.58 42.78
CA ALA A 185 -5.66 0.71 44.10
C ALA A 185 -6.65 -0.43 44.41
N GLU A 186 -6.90 -0.68 45.70
CA GLU A 186 -7.81 -1.74 46.16
C GLU A 186 -9.30 -1.41 45.99
N ASP A 187 -9.63 -0.12 45.87
CA ASP A 187 -10.99 0.39 45.70
C ASP A 187 -11.02 1.43 44.57
N GLY A 188 -12.09 1.42 43.76
CA GLY A 188 -12.27 2.44 42.72
C GLY A 188 -13.43 2.15 41.76
N LEU A 189 -14.16 3.20 41.39
CA LEU A 189 -15.27 3.15 40.43
C LEU A 189 -14.76 3.02 38.99
N LEU A 190 -15.02 1.88 38.34
CA LEU A 190 -14.66 1.64 36.94
C LEU A 190 -15.70 2.17 35.97
N LEU A 191 -16.98 1.84 36.16
CA LEU A 191 -18.07 2.25 35.25
C LEU A 191 -19.27 2.75 36.04
N TYR A 192 -19.94 3.77 35.52
CA TYR A 192 -21.25 4.21 36.02
C TYR A 192 -22.13 4.75 34.90
N CYS A 193 -23.41 4.36 34.90
CA CYS A 193 -24.43 4.93 34.03
C CYS A 193 -25.78 4.84 34.73
N GLY A 194 -26.56 5.92 34.77
CA GLY A 194 -27.82 5.96 35.50
C GLY A 194 -28.88 6.86 34.89
N GLU A 195 -30.03 6.93 35.55
CA GLU A 195 -31.12 7.84 35.20
C GLU A 195 -30.84 9.29 35.60
N ASN A 196 -30.05 9.50 36.66
CA ASN A 196 -29.61 10.81 37.14
C ASN A 196 -28.23 10.72 37.78
N GLU A 197 -27.61 11.87 38.03
CA GLU A 197 -26.24 11.99 38.56
C GLU A 197 -26.12 11.68 40.05
N HIS A 198 -27.23 11.46 40.74
CA HIS A 198 -27.26 11.15 42.17
C HIS A 198 -27.43 9.65 42.47
N GLY A 199 -27.53 8.81 41.44
CA GLY A 199 -27.70 7.36 41.61
C GLY A 199 -29.05 6.96 42.22
N ARG A 200 -30.07 7.83 42.13
CA ARG A 200 -31.46 7.48 42.48
C ARG A 200 -32.14 6.84 41.26
N GLY A 201 -32.98 5.84 41.47
CA GLY A 201 -33.68 5.16 40.36
C GLY A 201 -32.80 4.13 39.65
N ASP A 202 -32.91 4.08 38.33
CA ASP A 202 -32.23 3.10 37.48
C ASP A 202 -30.73 3.41 37.35
N PHE A 203 -29.88 2.40 37.53
CA PHE A 203 -28.44 2.55 37.33
C PHE A 203 -27.73 1.22 37.09
N MET A 204 -26.54 1.30 36.52
CA MET A 204 -25.54 0.26 36.53
C MET A 204 -24.19 0.83 36.98
N SER A 205 -23.40 0.02 37.68
CA SER A 205 -22.05 0.37 38.05
C SER A 205 -21.15 -0.86 38.17
N LEU A 206 -19.87 -0.64 37.89
CA LEU A 206 -18.80 -1.60 38.15
C LEU A 206 -17.75 -0.92 39.01
N ALA A 207 -17.39 -1.52 40.13
CA ALA A 207 -16.34 -1.01 41.00
C ALA A 207 -15.42 -2.12 41.49
N VAL A 208 -14.15 -1.79 41.70
CA VAL A 208 -13.25 -2.59 42.55
C VAL A 208 -13.53 -2.20 43.99
N ILE A 209 -13.81 -3.18 44.85
CA ILE A 209 -14.02 -2.98 46.29
C ILE A 209 -13.24 -4.06 47.03
N ARG A 210 -12.23 -3.66 47.81
CA ARG A 210 -11.29 -4.55 48.51
C ARG A 210 -10.72 -5.64 47.59
N ARG A 211 -10.35 -5.23 46.37
CA ARG A 211 -9.84 -6.07 45.27
C ARG A 211 -10.83 -7.07 44.67
N SER A 212 -12.09 -7.08 45.07
CA SER A 212 -13.14 -7.84 44.37
C SER A 212 -13.89 -6.91 43.42
N LEU A 213 -14.29 -7.40 42.25
CA LEU A 213 -15.17 -6.65 41.38
C LEU A 213 -16.60 -6.80 41.85
N GLN A 214 -17.32 -5.68 41.92
CA GLN A 214 -18.75 -5.65 42.21
C GLN A 214 -19.48 -5.00 41.04
N PHE A 215 -20.31 -5.80 40.36
CA PHE A 215 -21.27 -5.30 39.38
C PHE A 215 -22.62 -5.09 40.08
N ARG A 216 -23.11 -3.86 40.04
CA ARG A 216 -24.38 -3.47 40.65
C ARG A 216 -25.30 -2.89 39.60
N PHE A 217 -26.58 -3.25 39.64
CA PHE A 217 -27.59 -2.61 38.82
C PHE A 217 -28.96 -2.56 39.51
N ASN A 218 -29.75 -1.55 39.17
CA ASN A 218 -31.11 -1.37 39.66
C ASN A 218 -32.05 -1.06 38.49
N CYS A 219 -33.16 -1.77 38.44
CA CYS A 219 -34.22 -1.63 37.43
C CYS A 219 -35.49 -0.95 38.01
N GLY A 220 -35.36 -0.28 39.15
CA GLY A 220 -36.42 0.50 39.80
C GLY A 220 -36.92 -0.07 41.12
N THR A 221 -36.76 -1.37 41.39
CA THR A 221 -37.31 -2.04 42.59
C THR A 221 -36.29 -2.70 43.52
N GLY A 222 -34.99 -2.54 43.25
CA GLY A 222 -33.94 -3.03 44.15
C GLY A 222 -32.65 -3.38 43.43
N VAL A 223 -31.55 -3.29 44.17
CA VAL A 223 -30.20 -3.42 43.62
C VAL A 223 -29.79 -4.89 43.58
N ALA A 224 -29.38 -5.37 42.41
CA ALA A 224 -28.58 -6.59 42.28
C ALA A 224 -27.12 -6.27 42.61
N ILE A 225 -26.45 -7.14 43.37
CA ILE A 225 -25.00 -7.03 43.64
C ILE A 225 -24.35 -8.36 43.29
N ILE A 226 -23.51 -8.36 42.28
CA ILE A 226 -22.77 -9.53 41.79
C ILE A 226 -21.30 -9.30 42.07
N VAL A 227 -20.69 -10.19 42.86
CA VAL A 227 -19.30 -10.05 43.31
C VAL A 227 -18.45 -11.13 42.66
N SER A 228 -17.26 -10.78 42.15
CA SER A 228 -16.32 -11.75 41.62
C SER A 228 -15.86 -12.74 42.69
N GLU A 229 -15.78 -14.02 42.35
CA GLU A 229 -15.25 -15.06 43.25
C GLU A 229 -13.77 -14.85 43.57
N THR A 230 -13.01 -14.41 42.58
CA THR A 230 -11.58 -14.15 42.71
C THR A 230 -11.31 -12.65 42.89
N LYS A 231 -10.22 -12.35 43.60
CA LYS A 231 -9.70 -10.99 43.74
C LYS A 231 -8.75 -10.65 42.60
N ILE A 232 -8.77 -9.40 42.15
CA ILE A 232 -7.81 -8.88 41.18
C ILE A 232 -6.41 -8.76 41.78
N LYS A 233 -5.39 -8.81 40.93
CA LYS A 233 -4.00 -8.53 41.26
C LYS A 233 -3.70 -7.08 40.90
N LEU A 234 -3.27 -6.28 41.87
CA LEU A 234 -2.84 -4.91 41.61
C LEU A 234 -1.62 -4.91 40.69
N GLY A 235 -1.54 -3.95 39.77
CA GLY A 235 -0.52 -3.86 38.73
C GLY A 235 -0.65 -4.91 37.62
N GLY A 236 -1.62 -5.83 37.70
CA GLY A 236 -1.89 -6.83 36.66
C GLY A 236 -3.06 -6.44 35.76
N TRP A 237 -2.99 -6.82 34.47
CA TRP A 237 -4.12 -6.69 33.56
C TRP A 237 -5.21 -7.72 33.84
N HIS A 238 -6.45 -7.26 33.78
CA HIS A 238 -7.65 -8.05 33.95
C HIS A 238 -8.67 -7.71 32.88
N THR A 239 -9.39 -8.73 32.43
CA THR A 239 -10.56 -8.57 31.57
C THR A 239 -11.79 -8.87 32.38
N VAL A 240 -12.82 -8.03 32.33
CA VAL A 240 -14.12 -8.30 32.94
C VAL A 240 -15.21 -8.20 31.89
N THR A 241 -16.08 -9.20 31.84
CA THR A 241 -17.27 -9.21 31.01
C THR A 241 -18.51 -9.15 31.91
N LEU A 242 -19.33 -8.15 31.66
CA LEU A 242 -20.64 -7.95 32.27
C LEU A 242 -21.70 -8.28 31.24
N TYR A 243 -22.72 -9.03 31.63
CA TYR A 243 -23.90 -9.26 30.83
C TYR A 243 -25.14 -9.02 31.67
N ARG A 244 -26.14 -8.36 31.10
CA ARG A 244 -27.46 -8.23 31.72
C ARG A 244 -28.51 -8.56 30.68
N ASP A 245 -29.49 -9.37 31.05
CA ASP A 245 -30.74 -9.56 30.30
C ASP A 245 -31.93 -9.60 31.27
N GLY A 246 -32.82 -8.63 31.10
CA GLY A 246 -33.94 -8.41 32.00
C GLY A 246 -33.47 -8.24 33.46
N LEU A 247 -33.94 -9.10 34.34
CA LEU A 247 -33.58 -9.07 35.76
C LEU A 247 -32.23 -9.73 36.05
N ASN A 248 -31.71 -10.53 35.12
CA ASN A 248 -30.53 -11.35 35.34
C ASN A 248 -29.27 -10.61 34.94
N GLY A 249 -28.26 -10.64 35.79
CA GLY A 249 -26.92 -10.16 35.53
C GLY A 249 -25.90 -11.29 35.66
N LEU A 250 -24.78 -11.10 34.99
CA LEU A 250 -23.62 -11.97 35.00
C LEU A 250 -22.36 -11.12 35.03
N LEU A 251 -21.40 -11.53 35.86
CA LEU A 251 -20.05 -11.00 35.92
C LEU A 251 -19.07 -12.15 35.71
N GLN A 252 -18.17 -11.99 34.76
CA GLN A 252 -17.05 -12.91 34.53
C GLN A 252 -15.74 -12.14 34.59
N LEU A 253 -14.83 -12.57 35.47
CA LEU A 253 -13.50 -12.00 35.61
C LEU A 253 -12.47 -12.94 34.98
N ASN A 254 -11.73 -12.42 34.00
CA ASN A 254 -10.79 -13.15 33.14
C ASN A 254 -11.49 -14.36 32.51
N ASN A 255 -10.81 -15.52 32.47
CA ASN A 255 -11.41 -16.78 32.04
C ASN A 255 -12.00 -17.59 33.23
N GLY A 256 -12.41 -16.90 34.30
CA GLY A 256 -13.00 -17.52 35.48
C GLY A 256 -14.44 -17.98 35.27
N THR A 257 -14.97 -18.64 36.29
CA THR A 257 -16.39 -19.01 36.42
C THR A 257 -17.28 -17.76 36.44
N PRO A 258 -18.29 -17.67 35.57
CA PRO A 258 -19.25 -16.57 35.62
C PRO A 258 -20.09 -16.61 36.90
N VAL A 259 -20.23 -15.48 37.57
CA VAL A 259 -21.09 -15.29 38.74
C VAL A 259 -22.37 -14.60 38.30
N THR A 260 -23.52 -15.14 38.69
CA THR A 260 -24.82 -14.58 38.34
C THR A 260 -25.51 -13.94 39.55
N GLY A 261 -26.42 -13.02 39.27
CA GLY A 261 -27.31 -12.45 40.28
C GLY A 261 -28.52 -11.79 39.63
N GLN A 262 -29.54 -11.50 40.43
CA GLN A 262 -30.81 -11.00 39.93
C GLN A 262 -31.24 -9.74 40.68
N SER A 263 -31.77 -8.75 39.95
CA SER A 263 -32.37 -7.56 40.58
C SER A 263 -33.71 -7.90 41.22
N GLN A 264 -34.01 -7.27 42.36
CA GLN A 264 -35.24 -7.51 43.09
C GLN A 264 -36.44 -6.83 42.42
N GLY A 265 -37.60 -7.49 42.43
CA GLY A 265 -38.88 -6.98 41.92
C GLY A 265 -39.22 -7.44 40.49
N GLN A 266 -40.21 -6.78 39.88
CA GLN A 266 -40.82 -7.20 38.59
C GLN A 266 -40.36 -6.38 37.38
N TYR A 267 -39.68 -5.25 37.59
CA TYR A 267 -39.24 -4.38 36.50
C TYR A 267 -37.95 -4.91 35.89
N SER A 268 -38.02 -5.37 34.65
CA SER A 268 -36.88 -5.91 33.91
C SER A 268 -36.16 -4.88 33.06
N LYS A 269 -36.77 -3.72 32.79
CA LYS A 269 -36.20 -2.67 31.94
C LYS A 269 -35.37 -1.68 32.76
N ILE A 270 -34.29 -1.16 32.19
CA ILE A 270 -33.42 -0.17 32.80
C ILE A 270 -33.28 1.06 31.91
N THR A 271 -33.32 2.26 32.49
CA THR A 271 -33.21 3.53 31.77
C THR A 271 -31.92 4.26 32.11
N PHE A 272 -31.16 4.64 31.09
CA PHE A 272 -29.94 5.44 31.23
C PHE A 272 -30.14 6.80 30.57
N ARG A 273 -29.91 7.88 31.34
CA ARG A 273 -29.95 9.28 30.86
C ARG A 273 -28.62 10.00 31.07
N THR A 274 -27.84 9.61 32.07
CA THR A 274 -26.48 10.15 32.25
C THR A 274 -25.55 9.63 31.15
N PRO A 275 -24.42 10.31 30.89
CA PRO A 275 -23.31 9.74 30.16
C PRO A 275 -22.86 8.40 30.76
N LEU A 276 -22.23 7.55 29.94
CA LEU A 276 -21.47 6.41 30.46
C LEU A 276 -20.14 6.93 30.97
N TYR A 277 -19.98 6.92 32.28
CA TYR A 277 -18.75 7.30 32.96
C TYR A 277 -17.79 6.12 33.05
N LEU A 278 -16.51 6.38 32.77
CA LEU A 278 -15.40 5.43 32.92
C LEU A 278 -14.32 6.06 33.82
N GLY A 279 -13.84 5.27 34.79
CA GLY A 279 -12.76 5.60 35.71
C GLY A 279 -13.15 6.46 36.92
N GLY A 280 -14.33 7.06 36.90
CA GLY A 280 -14.84 7.89 38.00
C GLY A 280 -16.09 8.64 37.57
N ALA A 281 -16.60 9.52 38.42
CA ALA A 281 -17.67 10.46 38.06
C ALA A 281 -17.51 11.76 38.88
N PRO A 282 -17.90 12.94 38.35
CA PRO A 282 -17.78 14.21 39.05
C PRO A 282 -18.46 14.21 40.44
N SER A 283 -19.53 13.42 40.58
CA SER A 283 -20.33 13.29 41.80
C SER A 283 -20.15 11.94 42.52
N ALA A 284 -18.96 11.33 42.48
CA ALA A 284 -18.70 9.99 43.05
C ALA A 284 -19.14 9.85 44.53
N TYR A 285 -19.06 10.92 45.32
CA TYR A 285 -19.55 10.94 46.72
C TYR A 285 -21.06 10.68 46.83
N TRP A 286 -21.87 11.24 45.94
CA TRP A 286 -23.32 11.06 45.94
C TRP A 286 -23.73 9.67 45.43
N LEU A 287 -22.83 8.99 44.71
CA LEU A 287 -23.07 7.70 44.09
C LEU A 287 -22.80 6.49 44.99
N VAL A 288 -22.26 6.68 46.21
CA VAL A 288 -21.81 5.58 47.11
C VAL A 288 -22.86 4.49 47.30
N ARG A 289 -24.15 4.86 47.38
CA ARG A 289 -25.24 3.87 47.51
C ARG A 289 -25.37 2.99 46.27
N ALA A 290 -25.20 3.58 45.08
CA ALA A 290 -25.27 2.88 43.81
C ALA A 290 -23.99 2.08 43.52
N THR A 291 -22.82 2.65 43.80
CA THR A 291 -21.50 2.13 43.38
C THR A 291 -20.81 1.26 44.43
N GLY A 292 -21.13 1.47 45.72
CA GLY A 292 -20.43 0.84 46.85
C GLY A 292 -19.10 1.49 47.23
N THR A 293 -18.67 2.55 46.53
CA THR A 293 -17.43 3.29 46.78
C THR A 293 -17.57 4.77 46.41
N ASN A 294 -16.90 5.67 47.15
CA ASN A 294 -16.76 7.09 46.79
C ASN A 294 -15.43 7.40 46.08
N ARG A 295 -14.58 6.39 45.86
CA ARG A 295 -13.28 6.56 45.21
C ARG A 295 -13.41 6.34 43.70
N GLY A 296 -12.79 7.18 42.89
CA GLY A 296 -12.56 6.89 41.49
C GLY A 296 -11.54 5.77 41.31
N PHE A 297 -11.49 5.20 40.12
CA PHE A 297 -10.50 4.21 39.74
C PHE A 297 -9.12 4.84 39.60
N GLN A 298 -8.11 4.12 40.10
CA GLN A 298 -6.71 4.43 39.87
C GLN A 298 -6.07 3.28 39.08
N GLY A 299 -5.52 3.61 37.92
CA GLY A 299 -4.89 2.66 37.01
C GLY A 299 -5.20 2.93 35.55
N CYS A 300 -5.05 1.90 34.72
CA CYS A 300 -5.12 2.00 33.26
C CYS A 300 -6.30 1.24 32.68
N VAL A 301 -6.88 1.77 31.60
CA VAL A 301 -7.88 1.06 30.79
C VAL A 301 -7.39 0.98 29.35
N GLN A 302 -7.28 -0.23 28.79
CA GLN A 302 -6.78 -0.43 27.42
C GLN A 302 -7.89 -0.70 26.39
N ALA A 303 -9.04 -1.20 26.82
CA ALA A 303 -10.15 -1.51 25.93
C ALA A 303 -11.50 -1.46 26.66
N LEU A 304 -12.50 -0.91 25.96
CA LEU A 304 -13.91 -0.95 26.34
C LEU A 304 -14.72 -1.41 25.13
N THR A 305 -15.51 -2.47 25.30
CA THR A 305 -16.41 -3.01 24.29
C THR A 305 -17.82 -3.00 24.83
N VAL A 306 -18.77 -2.45 24.08
CA VAL A 306 -20.20 -2.39 24.43
C VAL A 306 -21.00 -3.05 23.32
N ASN A 307 -21.77 -4.09 23.66
CA ASN A 307 -22.61 -4.86 22.73
C ASN A 307 -21.85 -5.33 21.48
N GLY A 308 -20.62 -5.85 21.67
CA GLY A 308 -19.75 -6.30 20.59
C GLY A 308 -19.00 -5.19 19.84
N LYS A 309 -19.30 -3.91 20.09
CA LYS A 309 -18.61 -2.77 19.47
C LYS A 309 -17.52 -2.23 20.38
N ARG A 310 -16.26 -2.32 19.94
CA ARG A 310 -15.13 -1.67 20.62
C ARG A 310 -15.25 -0.15 20.50
N LEU A 311 -15.17 0.55 21.63
CA LEU A 311 -15.17 2.01 21.67
C LEU A 311 -13.72 2.52 21.62
N ASP A 312 -13.49 3.52 20.78
CA ASP A 312 -12.21 4.23 20.73
C ASP A 312 -12.10 5.15 21.94
N LEU A 313 -11.13 4.87 22.81
CA LEU A 313 -10.91 5.57 24.07
C LEU A 313 -10.24 6.94 23.90
N ARG A 314 -9.89 7.33 22.66
CA ARG A 314 -9.31 8.64 22.36
C ARG A 314 -10.35 9.77 22.47
N PRO A 315 -9.92 11.01 22.73
CA PRO A 315 -10.79 12.19 22.67
C PRO A 315 -11.43 12.36 21.28
N TRP A 316 -12.68 12.85 21.26
CA TRP A 316 -13.34 13.31 20.03
C TRP A 316 -12.54 14.46 19.39
N PRO A 317 -12.39 14.56 18.05
CA PRO A 317 -13.09 13.79 17.02
C PRO A 317 -12.43 12.48 16.60
N LEU A 318 -11.21 12.18 17.05
CA LEU A 318 -10.50 10.96 16.67
C LEU A 318 -11.14 9.71 17.28
N GLY A 319 -11.50 9.78 18.57
CA GLY A 319 -12.17 8.68 19.27
C GLY A 319 -13.62 8.96 19.64
N LYS A 320 -14.09 8.30 20.71
CA LYS A 320 -15.48 8.36 21.18
C LYS A 320 -15.66 9.00 22.55
N VAL A 321 -14.58 9.41 23.21
CA VAL A 321 -14.67 10.14 24.48
C VAL A 321 -15.13 11.57 24.22
N LEU A 322 -16.21 11.97 24.88
CA LEU A 322 -16.85 13.29 24.71
C LEU A 322 -16.28 14.36 25.63
N SER A 323 -15.95 13.98 26.86
CA SER A 323 -15.40 14.87 27.89
C SER A 323 -14.70 14.02 28.96
N GLY A 324 -13.94 14.68 29.82
CA GLY A 324 -13.25 14.02 30.92
C GLY A 324 -12.39 15.02 31.68
N ALA A 325 -11.86 14.56 32.79
CA ALA A 325 -11.00 15.36 33.63
C ALA A 325 -9.88 14.54 34.26
N ASP A 326 -8.73 15.19 34.39
CA ASP A 326 -7.53 14.68 35.06
C ASP A 326 -7.07 13.33 34.50
N VAL A 327 -7.12 13.14 33.18
CA VAL A 327 -6.83 11.84 32.51
C VAL A 327 -5.44 11.87 31.88
N GLY A 328 -4.61 10.91 32.25
CA GLY A 328 -3.26 10.74 31.68
C GLY A 328 -3.21 9.72 30.54
N GLU A 329 -2.00 9.45 30.05
CA GLU A 329 -1.70 8.44 29.03
C GLU A 329 -0.87 7.29 29.63
N CYS A 330 -1.43 6.09 29.65
CA CYS A 330 -0.79 4.91 30.25
C CYS A 330 0.46 4.43 29.53
N SER A 331 0.55 4.65 28.22
CA SER A 331 1.69 4.24 27.41
C SER A 331 2.83 5.27 27.38
N SER A 332 2.70 6.36 28.13
CA SER A 332 3.76 7.36 28.28
C SER A 332 5.04 6.72 28.81
N GLY A 333 6.19 7.06 28.21
CA GLY A 333 7.50 6.55 28.60
C GLY A 333 7.86 5.15 28.13
N ILE A 334 6.93 4.36 27.58
CA ILE A 334 7.23 3.00 27.10
C ILE A 334 8.31 3.01 26.00
N CYS A 335 8.27 4.02 25.14
CA CYS A 335 9.23 4.16 24.05
C CYS A 335 10.54 4.85 24.45
N ASP A 336 10.65 5.43 25.65
CA ASP A 336 11.86 6.13 26.10
C ASP A 336 13.00 5.13 26.36
N GLU A 337 12.67 3.94 26.85
CA GLU A 337 13.62 2.84 27.06
C GLU A 337 13.72 1.89 25.85
N ALA A 338 12.86 2.05 24.84
CA ALA A 338 12.81 1.15 23.70
C ALA A 338 13.99 1.38 22.73
N SER A 339 14.83 0.36 22.57
CA SER A 339 15.96 0.40 21.63
C SER A 339 15.58 -0.22 20.28
N CYS A 340 14.87 0.52 19.42
CA CYS A 340 14.66 0.11 18.03
C CYS A 340 15.89 0.52 17.19
N ILE A 341 16.61 -0.44 16.62
CA ILE A 341 17.84 -0.21 15.84
C ILE A 341 17.56 -0.23 14.34
N ASN A 342 18.59 -0.01 13.51
CA ASN A 342 18.50 -0.04 12.04
C ASN A 342 17.41 0.89 11.45
N GLY A 343 17.19 2.05 12.08
CA GLY A 343 16.19 3.02 11.64
C GLY A 343 14.75 2.66 12.00
N GLY A 344 14.53 1.67 12.89
CA GLY A 344 13.21 1.35 13.42
C GLY A 344 12.68 2.42 14.37
N THR A 345 11.37 2.60 14.37
CA THR A 345 10.67 3.57 15.23
C THR A 345 9.83 2.83 16.27
N CYS A 346 9.89 3.25 17.54
CA CYS A 346 9.03 2.68 18.57
C CYS A 346 7.59 3.21 18.47
N MET A 347 6.61 2.33 18.65
CA MET A 347 5.20 2.68 18.74
C MET A 347 4.52 1.87 19.86
N ALA A 348 3.76 2.55 20.71
CA ALA A 348 2.92 1.88 21.69
C ALA A 348 1.82 1.05 21.01
N SER A 349 1.83 -0.26 21.24
CA SER A 349 0.82 -1.20 20.74
C SER A 349 -0.29 -1.49 21.74
N LYS A 350 0.02 -1.36 23.04
CA LYS A 350 -0.93 -1.39 24.17
C LYS A 350 -0.44 -0.42 25.24
N ALA A 351 -1.24 -0.26 26.29
CA ALA A 351 -0.93 0.58 27.44
C ALA A 351 0.37 0.22 28.20
N ASP A 352 0.95 -0.97 27.98
CA ASP A 352 2.20 -1.43 28.62
C ASP A 352 3.14 -2.18 27.66
N SER A 353 2.88 -2.10 26.36
CA SER A 353 3.70 -2.77 25.35
C SER A 353 3.91 -1.90 24.12
N TYR A 354 5.07 -2.07 23.51
CA TYR A 354 5.43 -1.43 22.25
C TYR A 354 5.78 -2.47 21.20
N ILE A 355 5.75 -2.02 19.96
CA ILE A 355 6.36 -2.68 18.81
C ILE A 355 7.41 -1.73 18.21
N CYS A 356 8.50 -2.30 17.69
CA CYS A 356 9.35 -1.55 16.77
C CYS A 356 8.75 -1.66 15.37
N LEU A 357 8.63 -0.53 14.68
CA LEU A 357 8.25 -0.43 13.29
C LEU A 357 9.52 -0.58 12.44
N CYS A 358 9.84 -1.83 12.07
CA CYS A 358 11.08 -2.16 11.39
C CYS A 358 11.02 -1.85 9.91
N PRO A 359 11.96 -1.06 9.35
CA PRO A 359 12.00 -0.75 7.93
C PRO A 359 12.11 -2.01 7.05
N LEU A 360 11.77 -1.88 5.76
CA LEU A 360 11.91 -2.98 4.80
C LEU A 360 13.32 -3.59 4.83
N GLY A 361 13.39 -4.93 4.91
CA GLY A 361 14.65 -5.67 5.00
C GLY A 361 15.17 -5.88 6.42
N PHE A 362 14.50 -5.35 7.44
CA PHE A 362 14.80 -5.60 8.85
C PHE A 362 13.61 -6.23 9.58
N ARG A 363 13.91 -7.08 10.57
CA ARG A 363 12.91 -7.73 11.44
C ARG A 363 13.50 -8.00 12.83
N GLY A 364 12.72 -8.62 13.69
CA GLY A 364 13.09 -8.87 15.08
C GLY A 364 12.38 -7.89 16.01
N ARG A 365 12.56 -8.09 17.33
CA ARG A 365 11.87 -7.27 18.34
C ARG A 365 12.36 -5.82 18.32
N HIS A 366 13.62 -5.64 17.97
CA HIS A 366 14.37 -4.39 17.94
C HIS A 366 14.85 -4.03 16.54
N CYS A 367 14.37 -4.71 15.50
CA CYS A 367 14.81 -4.57 14.11
C CYS A 367 16.28 -4.97 13.88
N GLU A 368 16.77 -5.93 14.66
CA GLU A 368 18.15 -6.39 14.71
C GLU A 368 18.56 -7.30 13.53
N ASP A 369 17.62 -8.00 12.93
CA ASP A 369 17.89 -9.01 11.90
C ASP A 369 17.68 -8.44 10.50
N ALA A 370 18.75 -8.40 9.70
CA ALA A 370 18.68 -8.04 8.29
C ALA A 370 18.34 -9.27 7.41
N PHE A 371 17.51 -9.08 6.38
CA PHE A 371 17.17 -10.12 5.41
C PHE A 371 16.77 -9.54 4.04
N THR A 372 16.76 -10.38 3.00
CA THR A 372 16.26 -9.98 1.68
C THR A 372 14.78 -10.29 1.53
N LEU A 373 13.96 -9.25 1.41
CA LEU A 373 12.53 -9.40 1.12
C LEU A 373 12.32 -9.97 -0.29
N THR A 374 11.55 -11.05 -0.38
CA THR A 374 11.29 -11.80 -1.61
C THR A 374 9.78 -12.00 -1.81
N ILE A 375 9.06 -12.45 -0.79
CA ILE A 375 7.60 -12.59 -0.83
C ILE A 375 7.00 -11.91 0.42
N PRO A 376 6.44 -10.70 0.26
CA PRO A 376 5.85 -9.95 1.36
C PRO A 376 4.75 -10.71 2.11
N GLN A 377 4.93 -10.81 3.42
CA GLN A 377 3.91 -11.17 4.38
C GLN A 377 3.62 -9.96 5.27
N PHE A 378 2.32 -9.67 5.42
CA PHE A 378 1.79 -8.60 6.24
C PHE A 378 1.08 -9.19 7.45
N LYS A 379 1.18 -8.52 8.60
CA LYS A 379 0.57 -8.94 9.86
C LYS A 379 -0.11 -7.74 10.52
N GLU A 380 -1.41 -7.88 10.79
CA GLU A 380 -2.20 -6.87 11.50
C GLU A 380 -1.60 -6.52 12.86
N SER A 381 -1.17 -7.53 13.61
CA SER A 381 -0.58 -7.38 14.95
C SER A 381 0.70 -6.54 14.97
N LEU A 382 1.39 -6.43 13.84
CA LEU A 382 2.62 -5.65 13.68
C LEU A 382 2.39 -4.36 12.87
N ARG A 383 1.13 -4.07 12.50
CA ARG A 383 0.76 -2.92 11.65
C ARG A 383 1.58 -2.86 10.35
N SER A 384 1.84 -4.03 9.75
CA SER A 384 2.68 -4.13 8.57
C SER A 384 2.10 -3.36 7.38
N TYR A 385 2.93 -2.63 6.65
CA TYR A 385 2.59 -2.08 5.35
C TYR A 385 3.83 -1.84 4.51
N ALA A 386 3.65 -1.76 3.19
CA ALA A 386 4.65 -1.28 2.25
C ALA A 386 4.05 -0.17 1.39
N ALA A 387 4.90 0.61 0.75
CA ALA A 387 4.51 1.67 -0.15
C ALA A 387 5.41 1.69 -1.39
N THR A 388 4.82 2.01 -2.52
CA THR A 388 5.49 2.21 -3.81
C THR A 388 4.91 3.44 -4.49
N PRO A 389 5.73 4.27 -5.15
CA PRO A 389 5.20 5.33 -6.00
C PRO A 389 4.44 4.74 -7.18
N TRP A 390 3.60 5.56 -7.81
CA TRP A 390 2.99 5.22 -9.09
C TRP A 390 4.07 5.05 -10.16
N PRO A 391 4.05 3.94 -10.92
CA PRO A 391 5.09 3.67 -11.92
C PRO A 391 5.26 4.71 -13.02
N LEU A 392 4.16 5.33 -13.41
CA LEU A 392 4.07 6.36 -14.44
C LEU A 392 3.41 7.60 -13.85
N GLU A 393 3.46 8.70 -14.59
CA GLU A 393 2.79 9.93 -14.16
C GLU A 393 1.26 9.76 -14.08
N PRO A 394 0.57 10.46 -13.15
CA PRO A 394 -0.87 10.28 -12.87
C PRO A 394 -1.79 10.34 -14.10
N ARG A 395 -1.43 11.11 -15.14
CA ARG A 395 -2.18 11.22 -16.41
C ARG A 395 -2.46 9.87 -17.09
N HIS A 396 -1.62 8.86 -16.86
CA HIS A 396 -1.79 7.52 -17.43
C HIS A 396 -2.87 6.69 -16.73
N TYR A 397 -3.33 7.11 -15.55
CA TYR A 397 -4.27 6.35 -14.71
C TYR A 397 -5.62 7.06 -14.50
N LEU A 398 -5.76 8.29 -15.01
CA LEU A 398 -6.94 9.14 -14.81
C LEU A 398 -8.23 8.45 -15.25
N SER A 399 -8.23 7.84 -16.43
CA SER A 399 -9.42 7.25 -17.03
C SER A 399 -9.39 5.73 -17.09
N PHE A 400 -8.22 5.10 -16.97
CA PHE A 400 -8.10 3.65 -17.02
C PHE A 400 -7.03 3.14 -16.06
N MET A 401 -7.35 2.08 -15.32
CA MET A 401 -6.37 1.30 -14.57
C MET A 401 -6.83 -0.15 -14.44
N GLU A 402 -5.88 -1.07 -14.39
CA GLU A 402 -6.10 -2.49 -14.13
C GLU A 402 -5.03 -2.99 -13.17
N PHE A 403 -5.48 -3.64 -12.09
CA PHE A 403 -4.63 -4.35 -11.16
C PHE A 403 -4.86 -5.86 -11.29
N GLU A 404 -3.77 -6.62 -11.42
CA GLU A 404 -3.76 -8.06 -11.17
C GLU A 404 -2.96 -8.34 -9.91
N VAL A 405 -3.56 -9.02 -8.93
CA VAL A 405 -2.95 -9.30 -7.63
C VAL A 405 -3.03 -10.80 -7.33
N THR A 406 -1.89 -11.40 -6.99
CA THR A 406 -1.85 -12.77 -6.44
C THR A 406 -1.56 -12.69 -4.95
N PHE A 407 -2.50 -13.12 -4.11
CA PHE A 407 -2.43 -12.96 -2.66
C PHE A 407 -3.02 -14.16 -1.92
N ARG A 408 -2.68 -14.30 -0.64
CA ARG A 408 -3.18 -15.33 0.27
C ARG A 408 -3.64 -14.66 1.57
N PRO A 409 -4.97 -14.55 1.82
CA PRO A 409 -5.49 -13.93 3.03
C PRO A 409 -5.43 -14.90 4.22
N ASP A 410 -4.93 -14.43 5.36
CA ASP A 410 -4.95 -15.16 6.63
C ASP A 410 -6.08 -14.66 7.57
N SER A 411 -6.80 -13.60 7.17
CA SER A 411 -7.90 -12.96 7.90
C SER A 411 -9.03 -12.57 6.95
N GLU A 412 -10.26 -12.49 7.47
CA GLU A 412 -11.47 -12.12 6.71
C GLU A 412 -11.54 -10.63 6.34
N ASP A 413 -10.82 -9.76 7.06
CA ASP A 413 -10.72 -8.35 6.70
C ASP A 413 -9.31 -7.78 6.77
N GLY A 414 -9.08 -6.73 5.99
CA GLY A 414 -7.85 -5.95 5.94
C GLY A 414 -7.60 -5.34 4.55
N VAL A 415 -6.87 -4.22 4.51
CA VAL A 415 -6.60 -3.49 3.25
C VAL A 415 -5.47 -4.14 2.44
N LEU A 416 -5.74 -4.51 1.19
CA LEU A 416 -4.73 -5.05 0.27
C LEU A 416 -3.96 -3.92 -0.42
N LEU A 417 -4.66 -2.95 -1.00
CA LEU A 417 -4.09 -1.81 -1.72
C LEU A 417 -4.88 -0.52 -1.44
N TYR A 418 -4.19 0.61 -1.29
CA TYR A 418 -4.81 1.92 -1.11
C TYR A 418 -4.01 3.05 -1.73
N SER A 419 -4.69 4.00 -2.38
CA SER A 419 -4.11 5.27 -2.83
C SER A 419 -5.19 6.34 -2.86
N TYR A 420 -4.81 7.60 -2.66
CA TYR A 420 -5.76 8.72 -2.56
C TYR A 420 -5.18 10.04 -3.06
N ASP A 421 -6.04 11.03 -3.24
CA ASP A 421 -5.63 12.42 -3.43
C ASP A 421 -5.74 13.21 -2.12
N THR A 422 -4.69 13.97 -1.82
CA THR A 422 -4.64 14.83 -0.63
C THR A 422 -5.55 16.06 -0.73
N GLY A 423 -5.84 16.55 -1.94
CA GLY A 423 -6.63 17.76 -2.19
C GLY A 423 -8.11 17.50 -2.49
N SER A 424 -8.49 16.27 -2.86
CA SER A 424 -9.87 15.91 -3.20
C SER A 424 -10.41 14.74 -2.37
N LYS A 425 -11.61 14.26 -2.73
CA LYS A 425 -12.22 13.06 -2.15
C LYS A 425 -11.79 11.78 -2.88
N ASP A 426 -10.96 11.91 -3.91
CA ASP A 426 -10.58 10.80 -4.77
C ASP A 426 -9.78 9.76 -3.99
N PHE A 427 -10.15 8.50 -4.19
CA PHE A 427 -9.38 7.37 -3.67
C PHE A 427 -9.70 6.08 -4.43
N LEU A 428 -8.80 5.13 -4.27
CA LEU A 428 -8.91 3.76 -4.71
C LEU A 428 -8.52 2.85 -3.56
N SER A 429 -9.32 1.83 -3.26
CA SER A 429 -8.98 0.81 -2.27
C SER A 429 -9.44 -0.57 -2.69
N ILE A 430 -8.61 -1.57 -2.42
CA ILE A 430 -8.95 -3.00 -2.52
C ILE A 430 -8.83 -3.56 -1.11
N ASN A 431 -9.92 -4.14 -0.60
CA ASN A 431 -10.03 -4.58 0.79
C ASN A 431 -10.55 -6.02 0.84
N MET A 432 -10.13 -6.76 1.87
CA MET A 432 -10.88 -7.90 2.39
C MET A 432 -11.92 -7.36 3.38
N ALA A 433 -13.17 -7.83 3.29
CA ALA A 433 -14.25 -7.47 4.21
C ALA A 433 -15.24 -8.64 4.37
N GLY A 434 -15.32 -9.24 5.56
CA GLY A 434 -16.16 -10.42 5.84
C GLY A 434 -15.87 -11.57 4.87
N GLY A 435 -14.59 -11.83 4.61
CA GLY A 435 -14.11 -12.90 3.74
C GLY A 435 -14.22 -12.63 2.23
N HIS A 436 -14.83 -11.52 1.81
CA HIS A 436 -14.96 -11.17 0.39
C HIS A 436 -13.96 -10.08 0.01
N VAL A 437 -13.62 -9.99 -1.27
CA VAL A 437 -12.84 -8.86 -1.80
C VAL A 437 -13.80 -7.74 -2.18
N GLU A 438 -13.49 -6.51 -1.73
CA GLU A 438 -14.17 -5.29 -2.15
C GLU A 438 -13.22 -4.35 -2.89
N PHE A 439 -13.63 -3.93 -4.09
CA PHE A 439 -12.99 -2.86 -4.84
C PHE A 439 -13.82 -1.60 -4.73
N ARG A 440 -13.24 -0.56 -4.14
CA ARG A 440 -13.90 0.73 -3.91
C ARG A 440 -13.10 1.84 -4.55
N PHE A 441 -13.79 2.78 -5.19
CA PHE A 441 -13.17 3.97 -5.74
C PHE A 441 -14.13 5.14 -5.77
N ASP A 442 -13.60 6.34 -5.62
CA ASP A 442 -14.35 7.60 -5.73
C ASP A 442 -13.62 8.52 -6.70
N CYS A 443 -14.34 9.02 -7.70
CA CYS A 443 -13.83 9.96 -8.69
C CYS A 443 -14.13 11.43 -8.31
N GLY A 444 -14.51 11.69 -7.06
CA GLY A 444 -14.78 13.01 -6.49
C GLY A 444 -16.27 13.33 -6.28
N SER A 445 -17.17 12.50 -6.81
CA SER A 445 -18.63 12.73 -6.76
C SER A 445 -19.44 11.58 -6.16
N GLY A 446 -18.76 10.57 -5.58
CA GLY A 446 -19.41 9.43 -4.94
C GLY A 446 -18.68 8.12 -5.23
N THR A 447 -18.94 7.14 -4.36
CA THR A 447 -18.12 5.94 -4.25
C THR A 447 -18.76 4.77 -5.00
N GLY A 448 -18.03 4.16 -5.93
CA GLY A 448 -18.36 2.85 -6.48
C GLY A 448 -17.86 1.75 -5.56
N VAL A 449 -18.69 0.75 -5.28
CA VAL A 449 -18.35 -0.40 -4.42
C VAL A 449 -18.70 -1.68 -5.18
N LEU A 450 -17.69 -2.47 -5.49
CA LEU A 450 -17.82 -3.80 -6.10
C LEU A 450 -17.34 -4.82 -5.09
N ARG A 451 -18.05 -5.94 -4.96
CA ARG A 451 -17.74 -7.02 -4.02
C ARG A 451 -17.73 -8.35 -4.76
N SER A 452 -16.81 -9.25 -4.42
CA SER A 452 -16.82 -10.62 -4.95
C SER A 452 -18.15 -11.31 -4.63
N GLU A 453 -18.57 -12.26 -5.46
CA GLU A 453 -19.85 -12.97 -5.29
C GLU A 453 -19.79 -13.93 -4.10
N GLU A 454 -18.66 -14.63 -3.96
CA GLU A 454 -18.44 -15.62 -2.92
C GLU A 454 -17.28 -15.21 -1.99
N PRO A 455 -17.31 -15.63 -0.71
CA PRO A 455 -16.19 -15.48 0.20
C PRO A 455 -14.98 -16.31 -0.24
N LEU A 456 -13.79 -15.80 0.05
CA LEU A 456 -12.52 -16.46 -0.25
C LEU A 456 -12.16 -17.45 0.86
N THR A 457 -11.45 -18.51 0.47
CA THR A 457 -10.89 -19.48 1.41
C THR A 457 -9.60 -18.94 2.04
N LEU A 458 -9.59 -18.74 3.35
CA LEU A 458 -8.39 -18.30 4.06
C LEU A 458 -7.23 -19.32 3.91
N GLY A 459 -6.00 -18.82 3.96
CA GLY A 459 -4.78 -19.63 3.84
C GLY A 459 -4.52 -20.19 2.45
N HIS A 460 -5.26 -19.79 1.42
CA HIS A 460 -5.08 -20.24 0.03
C HIS A 460 -4.75 -19.09 -0.93
N TRP A 461 -4.00 -19.38 -2.00
CA TRP A 461 -3.65 -18.38 -3.01
C TRP A 461 -4.83 -18.09 -3.94
N HIS A 462 -5.16 -16.81 -4.06
CA HIS A 462 -6.17 -16.26 -4.95
C HIS A 462 -5.56 -15.34 -6.00
N GLU A 463 -6.21 -15.26 -7.16
CA GLU A 463 -5.90 -14.32 -8.24
C GLU A 463 -7.03 -13.30 -8.37
N LEU A 464 -6.74 -12.03 -8.11
CA LEU A 464 -7.66 -10.91 -8.26
C LEU A 464 -7.33 -10.14 -9.53
N ARG A 465 -8.34 -9.83 -10.33
CA ARG A 465 -8.30 -8.81 -11.39
C ARG A 465 -9.33 -7.74 -11.05
N VAL A 466 -8.89 -6.49 -10.96
CA VAL A 466 -9.80 -5.34 -10.93
C VAL A 466 -9.41 -4.35 -12.01
N SER A 467 -10.40 -3.79 -12.69
CA SER A 467 -10.17 -2.76 -13.69
C SER A 467 -11.18 -1.65 -13.53
N ARG A 468 -10.77 -0.41 -13.82
CA ARG A 468 -11.65 0.75 -13.88
C ARG A 468 -11.44 1.46 -15.20
N THR A 469 -12.53 1.75 -15.90
CA THR A 469 -12.59 2.63 -17.07
C THR A 469 -13.61 3.72 -16.81
N ALA A 470 -13.15 4.97 -16.71
CA ALA A 470 -13.95 6.10 -16.27
C ALA A 470 -14.66 5.80 -14.93
N LYS A 471 -15.99 5.76 -14.91
CA LYS A 471 -16.75 5.41 -13.70
C LYS A 471 -16.97 3.91 -13.54
N ASN A 472 -16.76 3.12 -14.60
CA ASN A 472 -17.10 1.71 -14.59
C ASN A 472 -15.96 0.91 -13.98
N GLY A 473 -16.29 0.05 -13.03
CA GLY A 473 -15.39 -0.91 -12.43
C GLY A 473 -15.76 -2.33 -12.82
N ILE A 474 -14.78 -3.21 -12.83
CA ILE A 474 -14.92 -4.66 -12.95
C ILE A 474 -14.06 -5.28 -11.85
N LEU A 475 -14.59 -6.27 -11.15
CA LEU A 475 -13.89 -7.09 -10.17
C LEU A 475 -14.10 -8.56 -10.52
N GLN A 476 -13.02 -9.33 -10.52
CA GLN A 476 -13.06 -10.79 -10.66
C GLN A 476 -12.01 -11.44 -9.76
N VAL A 477 -12.44 -12.43 -8.99
CA VAL A 477 -11.56 -13.26 -8.15
C VAL A 477 -11.57 -14.68 -8.67
N ASP A 478 -10.39 -15.25 -8.92
CA ASP A 478 -10.19 -16.59 -9.46
C ASP A 478 -11.03 -16.85 -10.72
N LYS A 479 -11.95 -17.82 -10.62
CA LYS A 479 -12.91 -18.20 -11.66
C LYS A 479 -14.36 -17.81 -11.29
N GLN A 480 -14.53 -16.98 -10.26
CA GLN A 480 -15.84 -16.43 -9.93
C GLN A 480 -16.34 -15.56 -11.09
N LYS A 481 -17.66 -15.33 -11.11
CA LYS A 481 -18.28 -14.44 -12.09
C LYS A 481 -17.71 -13.02 -11.91
N ALA A 482 -17.46 -12.35 -13.03
CA ALA A 482 -17.07 -10.95 -12.99
C ALA A 482 -18.23 -10.08 -12.48
N VAL A 483 -17.93 -9.19 -11.55
CA VAL A 483 -18.87 -8.22 -10.98
C VAL A 483 -18.56 -6.87 -11.59
N GLU A 484 -19.59 -6.21 -12.12
CA GLU A 484 -19.50 -4.88 -12.69
C GLU A 484 -20.23 -3.88 -11.79
N GLY A 485 -19.73 -2.66 -11.74
CA GLY A 485 -20.32 -1.59 -10.95
C GLY A 485 -19.83 -0.23 -11.43
N MET A 486 -20.41 0.84 -10.92
CA MET A 486 -20.02 2.20 -11.29
C MET A 486 -19.93 3.12 -10.08
N ALA A 487 -19.01 4.08 -10.14
CA ALA A 487 -18.97 5.18 -9.18
C ALA A 487 -20.17 6.12 -9.37
N GLU A 488 -20.69 6.63 -8.26
CA GLU A 488 -21.79 7.57 -8.23
C GLU A 488 -21.38 8.97 -8.73
N GLY A 489 -22.35 9.73 -9.21
CA GLY A 489 -22.17 11.12 -9.63
C GLY A 489 -21.57 11.32 -11.02
N GLY A 490 -20.99 12.50 -11.25
CA GLY A 490 -20.66 13.06 -12.57
C GLY A 490 -19.21 12.86 -13.04
N PHE A 491 -18.25 12.66 -12.15
CA PHE A 491 -16.83 12.68 -12.50
C PHE A 491 -16.29 11.31 -12.95
N THR A 492 -15.47 11.30 -14.00
CA THR A 492 -14.95 10.07 -14.63
C THR A 492 -13.46 9.87 -14.40
N GLN A 493 -12.74 10.94 -14.07
CA GLN A 493 -11.32 10.90 -13.81
C GLN A 493 -11.06 10.70 -12.32
N ILE A 494 -10.05 9.90 -12.00
CA ILE A 494 -9.54 9.77 -10.64
C ILE A 494 -8.12 10.32 -10.60
N LYS A 495 -7.83 11.16 -9.63
CA LYS A 495 -6.47 11.55 -9.32
C LYS A 495 -6.07 10.86 -8.02
N CYS A 496 -4.88 10.28 -8.00
CA CYS A 496 -4.26 9.82 -6.75
C CYS A 496 -2.81 10.33 -6.77
N ASN A 497 -2.45 11.11 -5.76
CA ASN A 497 -1.12 11.71 -5.63
C ASN A 497 -0.31 11.13 -4.48
N SER A 498 -0.92 10.30 -3.63
CA SER A 498 -0.20 9.49 -2.66
C SER A 498 0.51 8.31 -3.33
N ASP A 499 1.42 7.68 -2.58
CA ASP A 499 1.91 6.34 -2.92
C ASP A 499 0.76 5.33 -3.00
N ILE A 500 1.06 4.18 -3.61
CA ILE A 500 0.24 2.97 -3.49
C ILE A 500 0.68 2.25 -2.22
N PHE A 501 -0.15 2.31 -1.18
CA PHE A 501 0.04 1.55 0.05
C PHE A 501 -0.43 0.11 -0.13
N ILE A 502 0.33 -0.83 0.42
CA ILE A 502 0.18 -2.27 0.22
C ILE A 502 0.14 -2.95 1.59
N GLY A 503 -0.91 -3.74 1.82
CA GLY A 503 -1.10 -4.54 3.04
C GLY A 503 -1.45 -3.74 4.31
N GLY A 504 -1.40 -2.42 4.28
CA GLY A 504 -1.72 -1.55 5.40
C GLY A 504 -1.52 -0.08 5.02
N VAL A 505 -1.73 0.83 5.98
CA VAL A 505 -1.45 2.26 5.81
C VAL A 505 -0.66 2.80 7.03
N PRO A 506 0.10 3.90 6.89
CA PRO A 506 0.87 4.48 8.00
C PRO A 506 -0.01 4.95 9.16
N ASN A 507 -1.15 5.57 8.83
CA ASN A 507 -2.12 6.05 9.80
C ASN A 507 -3.54 5.74 9.31
N TYR A 508 -4.32 5.08 10.16
CA TYR A 508 -5.69 4.68 9.85
C TYR A 508 -6.70 5.79 10.08
N ASP A 509 -6.34 6.86 10.80
CA ASP A 509 -7.22 8.01 11.00
C ASP A 509 -7.29 8.91 9.75
N ASP A 510 -6.28 8.83 8.88
CA ASP A 510 -6.14 9.70 7.70
C ASP A 510 -6.82 9.14 6.44
N VAL A 511 -7.31 7.89 6.49
CA VAL A 511 -7.94 7.25 5.32
C VAL A 511 -9.30 7.89 5.01
N LYS A 512 -9.66 7.94 3.71
CA LYS A 512 -10.98 8.44 3.31
C LYS A 512 -12.07 7.55 3.91
N LYS A 513 -13.08 8.16 4.55
CA LYS A 513 -14.16 7.45 5.28
C LYS A 513 -14.88 6.38 4.45
N ASN A 514 -15.06 6.59 3.15
CA ASN A 514 -15.77 5.65 2.26
C ASN A 514 -14.87 4.53 1.70
N SER A 515 -13.58 4.53 2.02
CA SER A 515 -12.61 3.54 1.53
C SER A 515 -12.82 2.13 2.07
N GLY A 516 -13.58 1.95 3.15
CA GLY A 516 -13.77 0.64 3.79
C GLY A 516 -12.52 0.10 4.49
N ILE A 517 -11.48 0.92 4.66
CA ILE A 517 -10.24 0.54 5.35
C ILE A 517 -10.45 0.66 6.86
N LEU A 518 -10.30 -0.47 7.56
CA LEU A 518 -10.49 -0.54 9.02
C LEU A 518 -9.24 -1.04 9.77
N LYS A 519 -8.47 -1.94 9.15
CA LYS A 519 -7.30 -2.58 9.77
C LYS A 519 -6.30 -3.06 8.71
N PRO A 520 -5.03 -3.31 9.08
CA PRO A 520 -4.05 -3.90 8.18
C PRO A 520 -4.45 -5.30 7.69
N PHE A 521 -3.96 -5.66 6.53
CA PHE A 521 -4.09 -7.01 5.98
C PHE A 521 -3.17 -7.98 6.72
N SER A 522 -3.70 -9.15 7.02
CA SER A 522 -2.92 -10.30 7.45
C SER A 522 -2.92 -11.34 6.34
N GLY A 523 -1.74 -11.65 5.81
CA GLY A 523 -1.61 -12.53 4.67
C GLY A 523 -0.35 -12.26 3.84
N SER A 524 -0.24 -12.91 2.69
CA SER A 524 0.91 -12.77 1.79
C SER A 524 0.49 -12.20 0.43
N ILE A 525 1.30 -11.32 -0.15
CA ILE A 525 1.08 -10.79 -1.51
C ILE A 525 2.30 -11.16 -2.35
N GLN A 526 2.08 -11.98 -3.39
CA GLN A 526 3.15 -12.54 -4.21
C GLN A 526 3.40 -11.74 -5.49
N LYS A 527 2.35 -11.15 -6.06
CA LYS A 527 2.42 -10.50 -7.36
C LYS A 527 1.45 -9.33 -7.40
N ILE A 528 1.91 -8.20 -7.92
CA ILE A 528 1.08 -7.04 -8.25
C ILE A 528 1.47 -6.59 -9.66
N ILE A 529 0.52 -6.52 -10.57
CA ILE A 529 0.66 -5.91 -11.89
C ILE A 529 -0.29 -4.72 -11.95
N LEU A 530 0.22 -3.58 -12.43
CA LEU A 530 -0.57 -2.39 -12.75
C LEU A 530 -0.40 -2.07 -14.24
N ASN A 531 -1.47 -2.14 -15.02
CA ASN A 531 -1.48 -1.87 -16.47
C ASN A 531 -0.36 -2.61 -17.23
N ASP A 532 -0.14 -3.90 -16.93
CA ASP A 532 0.94 -4.78 -17.43
C ASP A 532 2.35 -4.56 -16.85
N ARG A 533 2.57 -3.53 -16.04
CA ARG A 533 3.85 -3.36 -15.32
C ARG A 533 3.83 -4.15 -14.02
N THR A 534 4.79 -5.03 -13.82
CA THR A 534 4.97 -5.71 -12.53
C THR A 534 5.57 -4.74 -11.52
N ILE A 535 5.00 -4.68 -10.32
CA ILE A 535 5.58 -3.96 -9.18
C ILE A 535 6.48 -4.96 -8.44
N HIS A 536 7.79 -4.79 -8.56
CA HIS A 536 8.81 -5.66 -8.01
C HIS A 536 9.14 -5.27 -6.57
N VAL A 537 8.91 -6.19 -5.64
CA VAL A 537 9.16 -6.02 -4.20
C VAL A 537 10.57 -5.52 -3.88
N LYS A 538 11.58 -5.99 -4.62
CA LYS A 538 13.00 -5.66 -4.35
C LYS A 538 13.40 -4.24 -4.74
N HIS A 539 12.67 -3.61 -5.65
CA HIS A 539 13.12 -2.37 -6.31
C HIS A 539 12.07 -1.26 -6.29
N ASP A 540 10.79 -1.59 -6.42
CA ASP A 540 9.72 -0.60 -6.48
C ASP A 540 9.21 -0.21 -5.08
N PHE A 541 9.36 -1.06 -4.05
CA PHE A 541 8.97 -0.68 -2.69
C PHE A 541 9.98 0.31 -2.12
N THR A 542 9.52 1.53 -1.87
CA THR A 542 10.37 2.64 -1.43
C THR A 542 10.47 2.73 0.08
N TRP A 543 9.41 2.34 0.79
CA TRP A 543 9.38 2.29 2.26
C TRP A 543 8.26 1.38 2.76
N GLY A 544 8.28 1.08 4.05
CA GLY A 544 7.34 0.18 4.68
C GLY A 544 7.86 -0.27 6.04
N VAL A 545 6.97 -0.83 6.86
CA VAL A 545 7.32 -1.32 8.19
C VAL A 545 6.80 -2.73 8.42
N ASN A 546 7.58 -3.53 9.15
CA ASN A 546 7.22 -4.86 9.64
C ASN A 546 6.74 -5.83 8.56
N VAL A 547 7.29 -5.74 7.35
CA VAL A 547 6.98 -6.65 6.24
C VAL A 547 8.00 -7.78 6.22
N GLU A 548 7.56 -9.01 6.46
CA GLU A 548 8.42 -10.20 6.52
C GLU A 548 8.32 -11.04 5.23
N ASN A 549 9.13 -12.10 5.14
CA ASN A 549 8.96 -13.10 4.10
C ASN A 549 7.91 -14.14 4.49
N ALA A 550 6.97 -14.41 3.58
CA ALA A 550 6.13 -15.58 3.65
C ALA A 550 6.97 -16.86 3.50
N ALA A 551 6.51 -17.97 4.10
CA ALA A 551 7.12 -19.28 3.87
C ALA A 551 6.92 -19.70 2.40
N HIS A 552 8.02 -19.73 1.63
CA HIS A 552 7.98 -20.09 0.21
C HIS A 552 9.38 -20.49 -0.31
N PRO A 553 9.50 -21.44 -1.26
CA PRO A 553 10.79 -21.88 -1.79
C PRO A 553 11.72 -20.77 -2.29
N CYS A 554 11.19 -19.78 -3.03
CA CYS A 554 11.99 -18.64 -3.52
C CYS A 554 12.73 -17.84 -2.43
N VAL A 555 12.29 -17.88 -1.17
CA VAL A 555 13.01 -17.22 -0.06
C VAL A 555 14.37 -17.89 0.18
N GLY A 556 14.46 -19.21 -0.02
CA GLY A 556 15.71 -19.98 0.04
C GLY A 556 16.58 -19.89 -1.21
N SER A 557 16.24 -19.04 -2.19
CA SER A 557 16.96 -18.88 -3.46
C SER A 557 17.27 -20.21 -4.18
N PRO A 558 16.24 -20.96 -4.62
CA PRO A 558 16.40 -22.34 -5.09
C PRO A 558 16.99 -22.45 -6.51
N CYS A 559 17.17 -21.33 -7.22
CA CYS A 559 17.69 -21.33 -8.59
C CYS A 559 19.22 -21.16 -8.58
N ALA A 560 19.94 -22.16 -9.08
CA ALA A 560 21.39 -22.17 -9.15
C ALA A 560 21.97 -21.18 -10.19
N HIS A 561 23.28 -20.96 -10.10
CA HIS A 561 24.08 -20.20 -11.07
C HIS A 561 23.56 -18.78 -11.37
N GLY A 562 22.96 -18.10 -10.39
CA GLY A 562 22.38 -16.76 -10.59
C GLY A 562 21.03 -16.76 -11.31
N GLY A 563 20.36 -17.92 -11.40
CA GLY A 563 18.98 -18.02 -11.86
C GLY A 563 18.01 -17.19 -11.02
N SER A 564 16.99 -16.62 -11.65
CA SER A 564 16.01 -15.78 -10.97
C SER A 564 14.78 -16.60 -10.60
N CYS A 565 14.42 -16.64 -9.32
CA CYS A 565 13.24 -17.38 -8.86
C CYS A 565 11.97 -16.57 -9.11
N ARG A 566 11.02 -17.15 -9.86
CA ARG A 566 9.67 -16.63 -10.04
C ARG A 566 8.71 -17.43 -9.17
N PRO A 567 8.11 -16.82 -8.15
CA PRO A 567 7.14 -17.52 -7.31
C PRO A 567 5.84 -17.80 -8.09
N ARG A 568 5.20 -18.94 -7.80
CA ARG A 568 3.99 -19.45 -8.46
C ARG A 568 3.07 -20.12 -7.43
N LYS A 569 2.25 -19.33 -6.74
CA LYS A 569 1.43 -19.81 -5.61
C LYS A 569 2.33 -20.53 -4.59
N GLU A 570 2.14 -21.84 -4.37
CA GLU A 570 3.01 -22.66 -3.50
C GLU A 570 4.32 -23.10 -4.17
N GLY A 571 4.38 -23.08 -5.51
CA GLY A 571 5.52 -23.52 -6.29
C GLY A 571 6.37 -22.37 -6.82
N TYR A 572 7.32 -22.69 -7.69
CA TYR A 572 8.17 -21.69 -8.32
C TYR A 572 8.67 -22.18 -9.68
N GLU A 573 9.15 -21.23 -10.47
CA GLU A 573 9.87 -21.47 -11.72
C GLU A 573 11.18 -20.69 -11.68
N CYS A 574 12.23 -21.21 -12.31
CA CYS A 574 13.50 -20.50 -12.44
C CYS A 574 13.63 -19.89 -13.84
N ASP A 575 14.06 -18.63 -13.90
CA ASP A 575 14.54 -18.00 -15.13
C ASP A 575 16.06 -18.18 -15.22
N CYS A 576 16.47 -19.19 -15.98
CA CYS A 576 17.87 -19.63 -16.09
C CYS A 576 18.69 -18.68 -16.97
N PRO A 577 19.90 -18.30 -16.54
CA PRO A 577 20.82 -17.53 -17.35
C PRO A 577 21.31 -18.35 -18.56
N LEU A 578 21.81 -17.65 -19.58
CA LEU A 578 22.39 -18.27 -20.77
C LEU A 578 23.48 -19.28 -20.38
N GLY A 579 23.45 -20.48 -20.98
CA GLY A 579 24.37 -21.58 -20.69
C GLY A 579 23.93 -22.52 -19.56
N PHE A 580 22.78 -22.29 -18.93
CA PHE A 580 22.26 -23.17 -17.87
C PHE A 580 20.79 -23.56 -18.11
N GLU A 581 20.46 -24.80 -17.75
CA GLU A 581 19.12 -25.38 -17.87
C GLU A 581 18.74 -26.26 -16.67
N GLY A 582 17.55 -26.87 -16.75
CA GLY A 582 16.97 -27.70 -15.71
C GLY A 582 15.99 -26.93 -14.81
N LEU A 583 15.26 -27.66 -13.97
CA LEU A 583 14.22 -27.12 -13.10
C LEU A 583 14.74 -26.01 -12.14
N HIS A 584 16.02 -26.09 -11.77
CA HIS A 584 16.69 -25.17 -10.85
C HIS A 584 17.94 -24.54 -11.48
N CYS A 585 18.05 -24.53 -12.81
CA CYS A 585 19.25 -24.03 -13.53
C CYS A 585 20.56 -24.74 -13.12
N GLN A 586 20.44 -25.98 -12.63
CA GLN A 586 21.56 -26.73 -12.05
C GLN A 586 22.44 -27.42 -13.10
N LYS A 587 21.96 -27.56 -14.33
CA LYS A 587 22.69 -28.23 -15.41
C LYS A 587 23.35 -27.18 -16.29
N ALA A 588 24.66 -27.27 -16.47
CA ALA A 588 25.35 -26.49 -17.50
C ALA A 588 25.07 -27.11 -18.87
N ILE A 589 24.84 -26.26 -19.87
CA ILE A 589 24.67 -26.67 -21.25
C ILE A 589 26.08 -26.90 -21.83
N THR A 590 26.44 -28.17 -22.03
CA THR A 590 27.78 -28.57 -22.50
C THR A 590 27.89 -28.65 -24.01
N GLU A 591 26.77 -28.82 -24.70
CA GLU A 591 26.70 -28.86 -26.16
C GLU A 591 26.39 -27.46 -26.71
N ALA A 592 27.01 -27.10 -27.84
CA ALA A 592 26.75 -25.82 -28.49
C ALA A 592 25.29 -25.74 -28.94
N ILE A 593 24.58 -24.69 -28.52
CA ILE A 593 23.20 -24.43 -28.96
C ILE A 593 23.25 -23.76 -30.33
N GLU A 594 23.22 -24.57 -31.39
CA GLU A 594 23.18 -24.04 -32.76
C GLU A 594 21.82 -23.38 -33.09
N ILE A 595 20.73 -23.99 -32.62
CA ILE A 595 19.36 -23.51 -32.86
C ILE A 595 18.67 -23.29 -31.51
N PRO A 596 18.54 -22.04 -31.03
CA PRO A 596 17.90 -21.76 -29.76
C PRO A 596 16.38 -21.94 -29.80
N GLN A 597 15.85 -22.52 -28.72
CA GLN A 597 14.44 -22.59 -28.38
C GLN A 597 14.07 -21.48 -27.40
N PHE A 598 12.93 -20.84 -27.66
CA PHE A 598 12.33 -19.80 -26.85
C PHE A 598 10.99 -20.29 -26.30
N ILE A 599 10.73 -20.02 -25.02
CA ILE A 599 9.52 -20.46 -24.30
C ILE A 599 8.57 -19.29 -23.98
N GLY A 600 8.59 -18.22 -24.78
CA GLY A 600 7.72 -17.05 -24.63
C GLY A 600 8.20 -16.00 -23.64
N ARG A 601 9.05 -16.38 -22.69
CA ARG A 601 9.78 -15.49 -21.77
C ARG A 601 11.30 -15.53 -21.95
N SER A 602 11.74 -16.30 -22.94
CA SER A 602 13.15 -16.38 -23.31
C SER A 602 13.54 -15.16 -24.14
N TYR A 603 14.81 -14.80 -24.09
CA TYR A 603 15.37 -13.78 -24.97
C TYR A 603 16.88 -13.93 -25.07
N LEU A 604 17.43 -13.37 -26.14
CA LEU A 604 18.86 -13.12 -26.33
C LEU A 604 19.05 -11.63 -26.56
N THR A 605 20.14 -11.08 -26.03
CA THR A 605 20.50 -9.67 -26.19
C THR A 605 21.85 -9.52 -26.86
N TYR A 606 21.99 -8.46 -27.66
CA TYR A 606 23.24 -8.13 -28.35
C TYR A 606 23.49 -6.62 -28.23
N ASP A 607 24.70 -6.24 -27.81
CA ASP A 607 25.15 -4.86 -27.67
C ASP A 607 26.40 -4.54 -28.51
N ASN A 608 26.90 -5.52 -29.27
CA ASN A 608 28.06 -5.35 -30.13
C ASN A 608 27.83 -4.23 -31.16
N PRO A 609 28.69 -3.18 -31.21
CA PRO A 609 28.52 -2.04 -32.12
C PRO A 609 28.38 -2.43 -33.61
N ASP A 610 29.03 -3.52 -34.03
CA ASP A 610 28.94 -4.03 -35.39
C ASP A 610 27.58 -4.64 -35.71
N ILE A 611 26.93 -5.28 -34.75
CA ILE A 611 25.54 -5.75 -34.88
C ILE A 611 24.61 -4.54 -34.87
N LEU A 612 24.77 -3.65 -33.89
CA LEU A 612 23.90 -2.50 -33.68
C LEU A 612 23.88 -1.54 -34.88
N LYS A 613 25.02 -1.22 -35.49
CA LYS A 613 25.05 -0.30 -36.65
C LYS A 613 24.28 -0.84 -37.87
N ARG A 614 24.08 -2.17 -37.97
CA ARG A 614 23.38 -2.84 -39.09
C ARG A 614 21.86 -2.85 -38.95
N VAL A 615 21.36 -2.63 -37.74
CA VAL A 615 19.93 -2.48 -37.41
C VAL A 615 19.59 -1.05 -36.96
N SER A 616 20.40 -0.08 -37.40
CA SER A 616 20.24 1.37 -37.21
C SER A 616 20.46 2.12 -38.53
N GLY A 617 20.31 3.44 -38.54
CA GLY A 617 20.72 4.30 -39.66
C GLY A 617 19.68 4.37 -40.78
N SER A 618 20.12 4.54 -42.03
CA SER A 618 19.20 4.71 -43.17
C SER A 618 18.73 3.37 -43.78
N ARG A 619 19.48 2.29 -43.59
CA ARG A 619 19.18 0.99 -44.18
C ARG A 619 19.29 -0.11 -43.14
N SER A 620 18.35 -1.04 -43.17
CA SER A 620 18.36 -2.19 -42.26
C SER A 620 17.90 -3.42 -43.04
N ASN A 621 18.57 -4.55 -42.84
CA ASN A 621 18.22 -5.80 -43.51
C ASN A 621 18.38 -6.93 -42.51
N ALA A 622 17.28 -7.63 -42.23
CA ALA A 622 17.24 -8.75 -41.31
C ALA A 622 16.64 -9.96 -42.04
N PHE A 623 17.38 -11.06 -42.00
CA PHE A 623 16.96 -12.34 -42.50
C PHE A 623 17.00 -13.35 -41.35
N MET A 624 15.92 -14.11 -41.17
CA MET A 624 15.90 -15.22 -40.21
C MET A 624 14.95 -16.32 -40.65
N ARG A 625 15.15 -17.52 -40.11
CA ARG A 625 14.16 -18.59 -40.14
C ARG A 625 13.55 -18.74 -38.76
N PHE A 626 12.26 -18.98 -38.69
CA PHE A 626 11.58 -19.26 -37.43
C PHE A 626 10.60 -20.42 -37.57
N LYS A 627 10.27 -21.04 -36.45
CA LYS A 627 9.25 -22.08 -36.32
C LYS A 627 8.50 -21.88 -35.01
N THR A 628 7.17 -21.93 -35.04
CA THR A 628 6.30 -21.69 -33.87
C THR A 628 4.93 -22.32 -34.06
N THR A 629 4.26 -22.61 -32.95
CA THR A 629 2.83 -22.98 -32.91
C THR A 629 1.96 -21.87 -32.28
N ALA A 630 2.59 -20.85 -31.69
CA ALA A 630 1.91 -19.70 -31.12
C ALA A 630 1.55 -18.67 -32.19
N LYS A 631 0.35 -18.07 -32.07
CA LYS A 631 -0.15 -17.01 -32.95
C LYS A 631 0.50 -15.66 -32.70
N ASP A 632 1.08 -15.46 -31.52
CA ASP A 632 1.70 -14.20 -31.09
C ASP A 632 3.08 -14.47 -30.51
N GLY A 633 4.03 -13.61 -30.85
CA GLY A 633 5.39 -13.69 -30.32
C GLY A 633 6.34 -12.70 -30.97
N LEU A 634 7.07 -11.97 -30.12
CA LEU A 634 8.12 -11.07 -30.56
C LEU A 634 9.34 -11.87 -31.07
N LEU A 635 9.78 -11.60 -32.30
CA LEU A 635 10.96 -12.24 -32.91
C LEU A 635 12.20 -11.34 -32.77
N LEU A 636 12.05 -10.04 -33.04
CA LEU A 636 13.13 -9.06 -33.00
C LEU A 636 12.59 -7.73 -32.51
N TRP A 637 13.33 -7.09 -31.60
CA TRP A 637 13.04 -5.74 -31.13
C TRP A 637 14.30 -4.93 -30.97
N ARG A 638 14.24 -3.69 -31.43
CA ARG A 638 15.14 -2.63 -31.01
C ARG A 638 14.42 -1.31 -31.05
N GLY A 639 14.46 -0.56 -29.96
CA GLY A 639 13.76 0.71 -29.82
C GLY A 639 14.08 1.35 -28.47
N ASP A 640 13.72 2.62 -28.34
CA ASP A 640 13.84 3.30 -27.05
C ASP A 640 12.94 2.68 -25.98
N SER A 641 13.37 2.81 -24.73
CA SER A 641 12.71 2.21 -23.58
C SER A 641 12.68 3.21 -22.40
N PRO A 642 11.49 3.67 -21.95
CA PRO A 642 10.16 3.35 -22.46
C PRO A 642 9.87 4.01 -23.82
N MET A 643 9.05 3.33 -24.63
CA MET A 643 8.71 3.77 -25.99
C MET A 643 7.70 4.92 -25.96
N ARG A 644 8.04 6.06 -26.59
CA ARG A 644 7.13 7.20 -26.81
C ARG A 644 6.45 7.09 -28.18
N PRO A 645 5.35 7.82 -28.47
CA PRO A 645 4.64 7.73 -29.76
C PRO A 645 5.54 7.98 -30.98
N ASN A 646 6.54 8.83 -30.80
CA ASN A 646 7.54 9.27 -31.76
C ASN A 646 8.94 8.73 -31.44
N SER A 647 9.04 7.70 -30.59
CA SER A 647 10.29 6.96 -30.42
C SER A 647 10.59 6.13 -31.66
N ASP A 648 11.86 6.12 -32.02
CA ASP A 648 12.37 5.25 -33.08
C ASP A 648 12.38 3.80 -32.59
N PHE A 649 11.91 2.91 -33.45
CA PHE A 649 12.01 1.47 -33.21
C PHE A 649 11.97 0.69 -34.51
N ILE A 650 12.40 -0.56 -34.43
CA ILE A 650 12.25 -1.57 -35.47
C ILE A 650 11.90 -2.91 -34.81
N SER A 651 10.89 -3.58 -35.36
CA SER A 651 10.38 -4.83 -34.81
C SER A 651 9.98 -5.82 -35.90
N LEU A 652 10.10 -7.09 -35.56
CA LEU A 652 9.56 -8.21 -36.31
C LEU A 652 8.88 -9.16 -35.32
N GLY A 653 7.69 -9.64 -35.65
CA GLY A 653 6.99 -10.59 -34.79
C GLY A 653 5.67 -11.06 -35.37
N LEU A 654 5.05 -12.02 -34.68
CA LEU A 654 3.72 -12.53 -35.00
C LEU A 654 2.65 -11.80 -34.20
N ARG A 655 1.53 -11.50 -34.86
CA ARG A 655 0.32 -10.93 -34.27
C ARG A 655 -0.89 -11.58 -34.91
N ASP A 656 -1.72 -12.25 -34.12
CA ASP A 656 -2.90 -12.98 -34.60
C ASP A 656 -2.59 -13.98 -35.74
N GLY A 657 -1.39 -14.57 -35.73
CA GLY A 657 -0.90 -15.49 -36.76
C GLY A 657 -0.30 -14.83 -38.01
N ALA A 658 -0.44 -13.51 -38.16
CA ALA A 658 0.18 -12.76 -39.25
C ALA A 658 1.59 -12.31 -38.87
N LEU A 659 2.51 -12.28 -39.86
CA LEU A 659 3.86 -11.78 -39.65
C LEU A 659 3.90 -10.27 -39.90
N VAL A 660 4.38 -9.51 -38.91
CA VAL A 660 4.37 -8.04 -38.94
C VAL A 660 5.79 -7.52 -38.83
N PHE A 661 6.21 -6.75 -39.84
CA PHE A 661 7.41 -5.93 -39.80
C PHE A 661 7.01 -4.47 -39.57
N SER A 662 7.46 -3.89 -38.45
CA SER A 662 7.09 -2.53 -38.07
C SER A 662 8.30 -1.69 -37.68
N TYR A 663 8.24 -0.39 -37.94
CA TYR A 663 9.27 0.56 -37.57
C TYR A 663 8.72 1.98 -37.49
N ASN A 664 9.35 2.82 -36.69
CA ASN A 664 9.10 4.26 -36.59
C ASN A 664 10.43 5.00 -36.69
N LEU A 665 10.43 6.12 -37.40
CA LEU A 665 11.59 6.99 -37.64
C LEU A 665 11.37 8.40 -37.03
N GLY A 666 10.41 8.52 -36.10
CA GLY A 666 10.07 9.76 -35.41
C GLY A 666 8.80 10.45 -35.92
N SER A 667 8.34 10.11 -37.12
CA SER A 667 7.19 10.75 -37.79
C SER A 667 5.98 9.84 -38.01
N GLY A 668 5.97 8.66 -37.40
CA GLY A 668 4.85 7.72 -37.45
C GLY A 668 5.26 6.30 -37.79
N VAL A 669 4.41 5.35 -37.40
CA VAL A 669 4.69 3.92 -37.51
C VAL A 669 4.35 3.40 -38.91
N ALA A 670 5.30 2.72 -39.55
CA ALA A 670 5.03 1.81 -40.66
C ALA A 670 4.73 0.41 -40.10
N SER A 671 3.69 -0.26 -40.60
CA SER A 671 3.36 -1.64 -40.24
C SER A 671 3.04 -2.43 -41.51
N ILE A 672 3.89 -3.38 -41.84
CA ILE A 672 3.77 -4.22 -43.04
C ILE A 672 3.42 -5.63 -42.60
N MET A 673 2.19 -6.05 -42.90
CA MET A 673 1.62 -7.32 -42.48
C MET A 673 1.58 -8.31 -43.64
N VAL A 674 1.93 -9.56 -43.36
CA VAL A 674 1.71 -10.71 -44.25
C VAL A 674 0.82 -11.70 -43.52
N ASN A 675 -0.33 -12.01 -44.10
CA ASN A 675 -1.22 -13.04 -43.57
C ASN A 675 -0.82 -14.40 -44.14
N GLY A 676 -0.82 -15.43 -43.30
CA GLY A 676 -0.46 -16.79 -43.68
C GLY A 676 -0.51 -17.73 -42.49
N SER A 677 -0.26 -19.03 -42.73
CA SER A 677 -0.24 -20.06 -41.69
C SER A 677 1.14 -20.19 -41.06
N PHE A 678 1.63 -19.13 -40.41
CA PHE A 678 3.01 -19.06 -39.89
C PHE A 678 3.20 -19.70 -38.51
N ASN A 679 2.11 -20.13 -37.88
CA ASN A 679 2.09 -20.82 -36.60
C ASN A 679 1.75 -22.31 -36.75
N ASP A 680 2.13 -22.93 -37.88
CA ASP A 680 1.84 -24.32 -38.24
C ASP A 680 2.87 -25.33 -37.69
N GLY A 681 3.88 -24.86 -36.94
CA GLY A 681 4.97 -25.68 -36.42
C GLY A 681 6.01 -26.08 -37.48
N ARG A 682 6.04 -25.44 -38.65
CA ARG A 682 7.06 -25.63 -39.70
C ARG A 682 8.02 -24.45 -39.73
N TRP A 683 9.10 -24.61 -40.49
CA TRP A 683 10.09 -23.56 -40.67
C TRP A 683 9.64 -22.59 -41.75
N HIS A 684 9.55 -21.32 -41.39
CA HIS A 684 9.31 -20.21 -42.30
C HIS A 684 10.57 -19.35 -42.42
N ARG A 685 10.78 -18.78 -43.60
CA ARG A 685 11.88 -17.88 -43.92
C ARG A 685 11.35 -16.47 -44.10
N VAL A 686 11.85 -15.54 -43.31
CA VAL A 686 11.48 -14.13 -43.39
C VAL A 686 12.69 -13.27 -43.72
N LYS A 687 12.47 -12.33 -44.65
CA LYS A 687 13.41 -11.26 -44.98
C LYS A 687 12.70 -9.92 -44.83
N ALA A 688 13.17 -9.09 -43.91
CA ALA A 688 12.72 -7.73 -43.70
C ALA A 688 13.82 -6.75 -44.12
N VAL A 689 13.48 -5.82 -45.00
CA VAL A 689 14.40 -4.81 -45.54
C VAL A 689 13.76 -3.45 -45.36
N ARG A 690 14.52 -2.48 -44.87
CA ARG A 690 14.17 -1.07 -44.83
C ARG A 690 15.25 -0.26 -45.52
N ASP A 691 14.82 0.69 -46.35
CA ASP A 691 15.67 1.68 -47.03
C ASP A 691 14.99 3.05 -46.93
N GLY A 692 15.52 3.91 -46.06
CA GLY A 692 14.89 5.14 -45.63
C GLY A 692 13.50 4.87 -45.04
N GLN A 693 12.49 5.48 -45.64
CA GLN A 693 11.09 5.31 -45.26
C GLN A 693 10.45 4.05 -45.81
N SER A 694 11.03 3.44 -46.84
CA SER A 694 10.43 2.32 -47.54
C SER A 694 10.85 1.01 -46.88
N GLY A 695 9.87 0.18 -46.56
CA GLY A 695 10.06 -1.15 -45.99
C GLY A 695 9.51 -2.22 -46.92
N LYS A 696 10.10 -3.41 -46.86
CA LYS A 696 9.73 -4.60 -47.60
C LYS A 696 9.86 -5.81 -46.70
N ILE A 697 8.83 -6.63 -46.62
CA ILE A 697 8.86 -7.95 -45.99
C ILE A 697 8.60 -9.01 -47.05
N THR A 698 9.31 -10.13 -46.97
CA THR A 698 9.12 -11.31 -47.82
C THR A 698 9.12 -12.52 -46.92
N VAL A 699 8.08 -13.35 -47.04
CA VAL A 699 7.88 -14.54 -46.21
C VAL A 699 7.64 -15.73 -47.13
N ASP A 700 8.51 -16.73 -47.04
CA ASP A 700 8.51 -17.91 -47.93
C ASP A 700 8.29 -17.50 -49.40
N ASP A 701 7.21 -18.01 -50.01
CA ASP A 701 6.80 -17.76 -51.39
C ASP A 701 5.50 -16.92 -51.48
N TYR A 702 5.08 -16.27 -50.37
CA TYR A 702 3.88 -15.42 -50.31
C TYR A 702 4.02 -14.08 -51.07
N GLY A 703 5.14 -13.89 -51.76
CA GLY A 703 5.51 -12.64 -52.40
C GLY A 703 5.98 -11.58 -51.41
N ALA A 704 6.43 -10.45 -51.95
CA ALA A 704 6.88 -9.34 -51.13
C ALA A 704 5.74 -8.35 -50.87
N ARG A 705 5.64 -7.88 -49.63
CA ARG A 705 4.79 -6.76 -49.24
C ARG A 705 5.65 -5.57 -48.90
N THR A 706 5.20 -4.39 -49.30
CA THR A 706 5.91 -3.13 -49.09
C THR A 706 5.02 -2.16 -48.33
N GLY A 707 5.63 -1.25 -47.59
CA GLY A 707 4.97 -0.15 -46.91
C GLY A 707 5.96 0.95 -46.64
N LYS A 708 5.46 2.12 -46.24
CA LYS A 708 6.28 3.31 -46.07
C LYS A 708 5.92 4.02 -44.76
N SER A 709 6.91 4.47 -44.00
CA SER A 709 6.65 5.30 -42.82
C SER A 709 6.21 6.71 -43.24
N PRO A 710 5.25 7.33 -42.53
CA PRO A 710 4.83 8.71 -42.79
C PRO A 710 5.94 9.74 -42.51
N GLY A 711 5.77 10.96 -43.03
CA GLY A 711 6.67 12.11 -42.79
C GLY A 711 7.89 12.17 -43.72
N MET A 712 8.94 12.87 -43.29
CA MET A 712 10.19 13.08 -44.05
C MET A 712 11.43 12.38 -43.45
N MET A 713 11.31 11.85 -42.24
CA MET A 713 12.42 11.19 -41.55
C MET A 713 12.79 9.88 -42.25
N ARG A 714 14.10 9.64 -42.44
CA ARG A 714 14.63 8.44 -43.13
C ARG A 714 15.57 7.61 -42.24
N GLN A 715 16.08 8.21 -41.17
CA GLN A 715 17.10 7.63 -40.32
C GLN A 715 16.47 7.03 -39.07
N LEU A 716 16.96 5.85 -38.68
CA LEU A 716 16.57 5.15 -37.47
C LEU A 716 17.64 5.39 -36.40
N ASN A 717 17.34 6.30 -35.47
CA ASN A 717 18.20 6.76 -34.40
C ASN A 717 17.79 6.11 -33.07
N ILE A 718 18.25 4.87 -32.87
CA ILE A 718 17.93 4.10 -31.66
C ILE A 718 19.17 3.88 -30.82
N ASN A 719 19.04 4.10 -29.52
CA ASN A 719 20.02 3.71 -28.51
C ASN A 719 19.57 2.40 -27.81
N GLY A 720 20.52 1.56 -27.41
CA GLY A 720 20.26 0.31 -26.68
C GLY A 720 20.44 -0.97 -27.51
N ALA A 721 20.30 -2.10 -26.82
CA ALA A 721 20.58 -3.45 -27.31
C ALA A 721 19.55 -3.95 -28.33
N LEU A 722 19.96 -4.91 -29.15
CA LEU A 722 19.07 -5.71 -29.99
C LEU A 722 18.56 -6.90 -29.17
N TYR A 723 17.25 -7.10 -29.19
CA TYR A 723 16.59 -8.24 -28.55
C TYR A 723 16.07 -9.22 -29.60
N VAL A 724 16.28 -10.52 -29.35
CA VAL A 724 15.81 -11.61 -30.22
C VAL A 724 15.00 -12.62 -29.40
N GLY A 725 13.86 -13.04 -29.95
CA GLY A 725 12.93 -14.01 -29.38
C GLY A 725 12.09 -13.54 -28.20
N GLY A 726 12.37 -12.35 -27.64
CA GLY A 726 11.61 -11.77 -26.53
C GLY A 726 12.42 -10.66 -25.84
N MET A 727 11.94 -10.18 -24.71
CA MET A 727 12.66 -9.27 -23.81
C MET A 727 12.03 -9.30 -22.41
N LYS A 728 12.64 -8.64 -21.41
CA LYS A 728 11.97 -8.36 -20.13
C LYS A 728 10.82 -7.37 -20.37
N GLU A 729 9.72 -7.48 -19.63
CA GLU A 729 8.59 -6.53 -19.62
C GLU A 729 8.07 -6.13 -21.03
N ILE A 730 7.87 -7.12 -21.91
CA ILE A 730 7.58 -6.95 -23.35
C ILE A 730 6.42 -5.96 -23.62
N ALA A 731 5.31 -6.09 -22.90
CA ALA A 731 4.15 -5.21 -23.09
C ALA A 731 4.48 -3.73 -22.83
N LEU A 732 5.31 -3.45 -21.82
CA LEU A 732 5.74 -2.09 -21.48
C LEU A 732 6.64 -1.51 -22.57
N HIS A 733 7.67 -2.24 -22.97
CA HIS A 733 8.67 -1.72 -23.90
C HIS A 733 8.21 -1.69 -25.35
N THR A 734 7.19 -2.47 -25.71
CA THR A 734 6.63 -2.49 -27.07
C THR A 734 5.35 -1.68 -27.21
N ASN A 735 4.93 -0.97 -26.16
CA ASN A 735 3.63 -0.27 -26.08
C ASN A 735 2.46 -1.20 -26.46
N ARG A 736 2.42 -2.38 -25.83
CA ARG A 736 1.44 -3.46 -26.03
C ARG A 736 1.33 -4.01 -27.47
N GLN A 737 2.29 -3.70 -28.35
CA GLN A 737 2.34 -4.34 -29.67
C GLN A 737 2.56 -5.85 -29.57
N TYR A 738 3.25 -6.29 -28.51
CA TYR A 738 3.49 -7.69 -28.19
C TYR A 738 3.30 -7.90 -26.68
N MET A 739 2.63 -8.99 -26.31
CA MET A 739 2.41 -9.37 -24.90
C MET A 739 3.35 -10.47 -24.42
N ARG A 740 4.02 -11.17 -25.35
CA ARG A 740 4.91 -12.30 -25.08
C ARG A 740 6.02 -12.40 -26.14
N GLY A 741 7.10 -13.09 -25.78
CA GLY A 741 8.14 -13.48 -26.71
C GLY A 741 7.71 -14.68 -27.56
N LEU A 742 8.61 -15.11 -28.44
CA LEU A 742 8.43 -16.30 -29.25
C LEU A 742 8.32 -17.56 -28.37
N VAL A 743 7.34 -18.41 -28.69
CA VAL A 743 7.29 -19.82 -28.23
C VAL A 743 7.64 -20.69 -29.44
N GLY A 744 8.92 -21.02 -29.61
CA GLY A 744 9.40 -21.58 -30.87
C GLY A 744 10.91 -21.55 -31.01
N CYS A 745 11.40 -21.58 -32.24
CA CYS A 745 12.83 -21.58 -32.54
C CYS A 745 13.20 -20.56 -33.60
N ILE A 746 14.43 -20.04 -33.53
CA ILE A 746 15.01 -19.14 -34.53
C ILE A 746 16.31 -19.78 -35.04
N SER A 747 16.55 -19.72 -36.34
CA SER A 747 17.82 -20.14 -36.95
C SER A 747 18.21 -19.21 -38.09
N HIS A 748 19.47 -19.29 -38.54
CA HIS A 748 19.98 -18.57 -39.71
C HIS A 748 19.73 -17.06 -39.65
N PHE A 749 20.14 -16.41 -38.55
CA PHE A 749 19.95 -14.97 -38.39
C PHE A 749 21.10 -14.21 -39.08
N THR A 750 20.76 -13.34 -40.03
CA THR A 750 21.72 -12.57 -40.84
C THR A 750 21.31 -11.11 -40.94
N LEU A 751 22.26 -10.20 -40.74
CA LEU A 751 22.09 -8.75 -40.89
C LEU A 751 22.86 -8.22 -42.10
N SER A 752 22.39 -7.14 -42.72
CA SER A 752 23.05 -6.47 -43.85
C SER A 752 23.40 -7.36 -45.05
N THR A 753 22.71 -8.50 -45.21
CA THR A 753 22.90 -9.55 -46.23
C THR A 753 24.11 -10.47 -46.07
N ASP A 754 25.14 -10.05 -45.34
CA ASP A 754 26.44 -10.73 -45.27
C ASP A 754 26.90 -11.07 -43.85
N TYR A 755 26.30 -10.45 -42.82
CA TYR A 755 26.72 -10.61 -41.44
C TYR A 755 25.88 -11.68 -40.73
N HIS A 756 26.39 -12.91 -40.69
CA HIS A 756 25.77 -14.02 -39.96
C HIS A 756 26.00 -13.87 -38.46
N ILE A 757 24.93 -13.98 -37.67
CA ILE A 757 24.99 -13.93 -36.20
C ILE A 757 24.91 -15.35 -35.66
N SER A 758 25.92 -15.74 -34.88
CA SER A 758 25.84 -16.92 -34.01
C SER A 758 24.92 -16.59 -32.85
N LEU A 759 23.65 -17.04 -32.92
CA LEU A 759 22.60 -16.60 -32.00
C LEU A 759 23.02 -16.70 -30.53
N VAL A 760 23.65 -17.80 -30.11
CA VAL A 760 24.06 -17.97 -28.70
C VAL A 760 25.46 -17.43 -28.41
N GLU A 761 26.44 -17.63 -29.29
CA GLU A 761 27.83 -17.24 -29.04
C GLU A 761 28.05 -15.71 -29.10
N ASP A 762 27.32 -15.02 -29.97
CA ASP A 762 27.43 -13.55 -30.10
C ASP A 762 26.57 -12.80 -29.08
N ALA A 763 25.69 -13.50 -28.35
CA ALA A 763 24.79 -12.87 -27.39
C ALA A 763 25.55 -12.49 -26.10
N VAL A 764 25.29 -11.27 -25.61
CA VAL A 764 25.91 -10.78 -24.36
C VAL A 764 25.19 -11.31 -23.12
N ASP A 765 23.88 -11.51 -23.21
CA ASP A 765 23.04 -12.09 -22.16
C ASP A 765 21.82 -12.80 -22.78
N GLY A 766 21.24 -13.71 -22.02
CA GLY A 766 20.01 -14.40 -22.39
C GLY A 766 19.33 -15.09 -21.22
N LYS A 767 18.05 -15.40 -21.40
CA LYS A 767 17.26 -16.16 -20.41
C LYS A 767 16.52 -17.31 -21.05
N ASN A 768 16.49 -18.43 -20.35
CA ASN A 768 15.70 -19.62 -20.67
C ASN A 768 15.93 -20.11 -22.11
N ILE A 769 17.19 -20.19 -22.53
CA ILE A 769 17.59 -20.61 -23.88
C ILE A 769 18.04 -22.06 -23.84
N ASN A 770 17.32 -22.92 -24.56
CA ASN A 770 17.60 -24.36 -24.70
C ASN A 770 17.80 -24.72 -26.18
N THR A 771 18.17 -25.97 -26.47
CA THR A 771 18.28 -26.47 -27.85
C THR A 771 16.91 -26.79 -28.45
N CYS A 772 16.63 -26.25 -29.64
CA CYS A 772 15.41 -26.54 -30.38
C CYS A 772 15.31 -28.02 -30.77
N GLY A 773 14.18 -28.66 -30.46
CA GLY A 773 13.95 -30.07 -30.77
C GLY A 773 14.44 -31.07 -29.71
N ALA A 774 15.07 -30.58 -28.63
CA ALA A 774 15.39 -31.39 -27.47
C ALA A 774 14.17 -31.46 -26.51
N LYS A 775 13.13 -32.20 -26.92
CA LYS A 775 12.16 -32.96 -26.10
C LYS A 775 10.96 -33.40 -26.92
#